data_AF-A0A1I5KJQ2-F1
#
_entry.id   AF-A0A1I5KJQ2-F1
#
_cell.length_a   1.000
_cell.length_b   1.000
_cell.length_c   1.000
_cell.angle_alpha   90.00
_cell.angle_beta   90.00
_cell.angle_gamma   90.00
#
_symmetry.space_group_name_H-M   'P 1'
#
loop_
_entity.id
_entity.type
_entity.pdbx_description
1 polymer ?
#
loop_
_entity_poly.entity_id
_entity_poly.type
_entity_poly.pdbx_seq_one_letter_code
_entity_poly.pdbx_strand_id
1 'polypeptide(L)'
;MASQSILEGRQVRLELPNNLKGFLMRAQIDEGLSRITETTIEFMSPDIDLDLQKVVGERMRLEVDAPKNKIRYFQGHCVAAEYLGSHAGRGYFRAEVRPWLWFLTRTTDCRVFQDKSVIDVIKEIFNQHGFSDFKDSTKQSYKPRDYCVQYQETDFAFVSRLMEEEGIYYYITHEKSKETLVLADDASTHKAVEDNAEIEFYFREPHYRRADDHIFEWRGGESIQSGKVTLQDYDFEKPKSDLRTVKALPRGKHSYKSYEVYQYPGRHRELRLGEHHARVKIEGIAAQAQRAMGVCNVQQMMAGGKFKLKKHPRKAENAEYLVLSACHQLQIDADIDDREIIDAILGPTLTFDHTNTIDIYRCSFEVQPISVAFRAPQITPRPPHPGIQTAVVVGKKGEEIWTDEYGRIKVQFHWDREGKRDDKSSCWIRTTVPWSGKGWGMVGVPRMGQEVVVQFEDGDPDRPIVTGMVYNGDTKLPYKLPANQTQSGLKTNSSKGGGGFNELVFEDKKNAEFVRFQSERDYKQIIKNNAEVTIGLEHKKGGTFTQTIHGTKTETIREGDHSFTVTKGKEDISVAQTRKTGIGGEDHLRVDKDQSVHILGAKSDDIADNYDIDVGDALTITAKSRITLKCGGSTIEMTPTKVTISTTQIEFKAKATAKFTAGAQLKMEGKGQASLKGGGMLKLEGGGMTQVKSSGMLLVKGALTMIN
;
A
#
# COMPACT_ATOMS: atom_id res chain seq x y z
N MET A 1 -33.77 -42.03 53.84
CA MET A 1 -33.96 -42.96 52.69
C MET A 1 -35.18 -42.62 51.81
N ALA A 2 -36.05 -41.67 52.16
CA ALA A 2 -37.20 -41.25 51.34
C ALA A 2 -36.91 -40.06 50.39
N SER A 3 -35.70 -39.95 49.83
CA SER A 3 -35.30 -38.79 48.98
C SER A 3 -34.87 -39.15 47.56
N GLN A 4 -34.93 -40.44 47.17
CA GLN A 4 -34.58 -40.90 45.81
C GLN A 4 -35.79 -41.45 45.03
N SER A 5 -36.88 -41.86 45.70
CA SER A 5 -38.01 -42.53 45.06
C SER A 5 -38.99 -41.62 44.31
N ILE A 6 -38.76 -40.29 44.29
CA ILE A 6 -39.66 -39.32 43.62
C ILE A 6 -39.23 -39.05 42.16
N LEU A 7 -38.05 -39.52 41.75
CA LEU A 7 -37.47 -39.24 40.42
C LEU A 7 -37.50 -40.45 39.45
N GLU A 8 -37.68 -41.67 39.95
CA GLU A 8 -37.72 -42.89 39.11
C GLU A 8 -39.03 -42.95 38.32
N GLY A 9 -38.94 -43.05 36.99
CA GLY A 9 -40.08 -43.18 36.08
C GLY A 9 -40.56 -41.89 35.39
N ARG A 10 -39.94 -40.73 35.67
CA ARG A 10 -40.30 -39.46 35.00
C ARG A 10 -39.78 -39.39 33.57
N GLN A 11 -40.66 -38.98 32.65
CA GLN A 11 -40.34 -38.82 31.21
C GLN A 11 -39.42 -37.63 30.90
N VAL A 12 -39.34 -36.63 31.80
CA VAL A 12 -38.40 -35.51 31.71
C VAL A 12 -37.57 -35.39 33.00
N ARG A 13 -36.26 -35.21 32.86
CA ARG A 13 -35.31 -35.20 33.98
C ARG A 13 -34.31 -34.05 33.83
N LEU A 14 -33.84 -33.54 34.97
CA LEU A 14 -32.78 -32.53 35.07
C LEU A 14 -31.62 -33.11 35.86
N GLU A 15 -30.42 -33.00 35.32
CA GLU A 15 -29.17 -33.26 36.01
C GLU A 15 -28.47 -31.93 36.32
N LEU A 16 -28.30 -31.66 37.62
CA LEU A 16 -27.53 -30.53 38.12
C LEU A 16 -26.04 -30.91 38.24
N PRO A 17 -25.13 -29.93 38.13
CA PRO A 17 -23.70 -30.16 38.24
C PRO A 17 -23.30 -30.61 39.66
N ASN A 18 -22.08 -31.11 39.80
CA ASN A 18 -21.45 -31.38 41.11
C ASN A 18 -22.26 -32.31 42.06
N ASN A 19 -23.09 -33.20 41.50
CA ASN A 19 -24.02 -34.06 42.26
C ASN A 19 -25.01 -33.27 43.13
N LEU A 20 -25.27 -32.00 42.79
CA LEU A 20 -26.31 -31.20 43.41
C LEU A 20 -27.67 -31.86 43.17
N LYS A 21 -28.55 -31.76 44.16
CA LYS A 21 -29.87 -32.40 44.10
C LYS A 21 -30.90 -31.38 43.64
N GLY A 22 -31.73 -31.78 42.69
CA GLY A 22 -32.87 -30.98 42.27
C GLY A 22 -33.69 -31.70 41.21
N PHE A 23 -34.82 -31.12 40.86
CA PHE A 23 -35.70 -31.66 39.83
C PHE A 23 -36.34 -30.56 39.01
N LEU A 24 -36.53 -30.87 37.72
CA LEU A 24 -37.16 -29.98 36.75
C LEU A 24 -38.61 -29.66 37.18
N MET A 25 -38.97 -28.39 37.11
CA MET A 25 -40.36 -27.92 37.15
C MET A 25 -40.85 -27.61 35.75
N ARG A 26 -40.11 -26.77 35.03
CA ARG A 26 -40.36 -26.44 33.63
C ARG A 26 -39.09 -25.99 32.93
N ALA A 27 -39.02 -26.17 31.62
CA ALA A 27 -37.96 -25.62 30.80
C ALA A 27 -38.47 -25.19 29.43
N GLN A 28 -37.84 -24.14 28.90
CA GLN A 28 -37.99 -23.73 27.51
C GLN A 28 -36.63 -23.79 26.82
N ILE A 29 -36.56 -24.41 25.65
CA ILE A 29 -35.36 -24.52 24.83
C ILE A 29 -35.67 -23.94 23.45
N ASP A 30 -35.03 -22.82 23.12
CA ASP A 30 -35.12 -22.15 21.84
C ASP A 30 -33.85 -22.43 21.02
N GLU A 31 -33.96 -23.28 20.00
CA GLU A 31 -32.87 -23.60 19.08
C GLU A 31 -33.20 -23.16 17.64
N GLY A 32 -32.17 -22.82 16.87
CA GLY A 32 -32.34 -22.41 15.49
C GLY A 32 -31.06 -22.43 14.67
N LEU A 33 -31.19 -22.52 13.35
CA LEU A 33 -30.08 -22.40 12.44
C LEU A 33 -29.46 -21.00 12.57
N SER A 34 -28.15 -20.96 12.79
CA SER A 34 -27.35 -19.76 13.06
C SER A 34 -27.83 -18.94 14.25
N ARG A 35 -28.39 -19.60 15.27
CA ARG A 35 -28.74 -18.98 16.55
C ARG A 35 -28.07 -19.75 17.67
N ILE A 36 -27.62 -19.02 18.69
CA ILE A 36 -27.19 -19.63 19.95
C ILE A 36 -28.45 -20.25 20.58
N THR A 37 -28.40 -21.54 20.90
CA THR A 37 -29.49 -22.20 21.62
C THR A 37 -29.66 -21.55 23.00
N GLU A 38 -30.87 -21.12 23.32
CA GLU A 38 -31.22 -20.53 24.61
C GLU A 38 -32.05 -21.52 25.40
N THR A 39 -31.60 -21.87 26.59
CA THR A 39 -32.33 -22.78 27.47
C THR A 39 -32.60 -22.08 28.81
N THR A 40 -33.86 -22.06 29.22
CA THR A 40 -34.29 -21.54 30.51
C THR A 40 -34.90 -22.69 31.30
N ILE A 41 -34.38 -22.95 32.50
CA ILE A 41 -34.77 -24.08 33.34
C ILE A 41 -35.24 -23.53 34.68
N GLU A 42 -36.47 -23.84 35.06
CA GLU A 42 -36.95 -23.66 36.43
C GLU A 42 -36.94 -25.01 37.16
N PHE A 43 -36.31 -25.06 38.33
CA PHE A 43 -36.11 -26.28 39.08
C PHE A 43 -36.24 -26.06 40.59
N MET A 44 -36.56 -27.12 41.31
CA MET A 44 -36.56 -27.13 42.77
C MET A 44 -35.38 -27.91 43.32
N SER A 45 -34.80 -27.42 44.41
CA SER A 45 -33.78 -28.14 45.19
C SER A 45 -34.24 -28.35 46.63
N PRO A 46 -33.95 -29.52 47.25
CA PRO A 46 -34.11 -29.68 48.69
C PRO A 46 -33.15 -28.80 49.50
N ASP A 47 -32.08 -28.29 48.89
CA ASP A 47 -31.18 -27.32 49.50
C ASP A 47 -31.71 -25.91 49.21
N ILE A 48 -32.33 -25.27 50.21
CA ILE A 48 -32.83 -23.89 50.08
C ILE A 48 -31.65 -22.90 49.96
N ASP A 49 -30.54 -23.20 50.63
CA ASP A 49 -29.32 -22.38 50.67
C ASP A 49 -28.34 -22.79 49.56
N LEU A 50 -28.85 -23.35 48.45
CA LEU A 50 -28.05 -23.81 47.32
C LEU A 50 -27.10 -22.71 46.84
N ASP A 51 -25.81 -22.97 46.97
CA ASP A 51 -24.76 -22.07 46.52
C ASP A 51 -24.73 -22.00 44.99
N LEU A 52 -25.29 -20.92 44.43
CA LEU A 52 -25.39 -20.68 42.99
C LEU A 52 -24.02 -20.60 42.30
N GLN A 53 -22.93 -20.31 43.04
CA GLN A 53 -21.58 -20.33 42.47
C GLN A 53 -21.13 -21.74 42.06
N LYS A 54 -21.75 -22.80 42.61
CA LYS A 54 -21.51 -24.19 42.22
C LYS A 54 -22.35 -24.63 41.01
N VAL A 55 -23.25 -23.77 40.54
CA VAL A 55 -24.14 -24.01 39.40
C VAL A 55 -23.69 -23.19 38.20
N VAL A 56 -23.46 -21.88 38.37
CA VAL A 56 -23.02 -20.98 37.30
C VAL A 56 -21.63 -21.37 36.82
N GLY A 57 -21.44 -21.43 35.49
CA GLY A 57 -20.23 -21.89 34.82
C GLY A 57 -20.22 -23.39 34.54
N GLU A 58 -21.02 -24.18 35.26
CA GLU A 58 -21.03 -25.64 35.15
C GLU A 58 -22.07 -26.15 34.15
N ARG A 59 -21.91 -27.41 33.73
CA ARG A 59 -22.84 -28.03 32.78
C ARG A 59 -24.15 -28.46 33.44
N MET A 60 -25.26 -28.19 32.76
CA MET A 60 -26.60 -28.68 33.10
C MET A 60 -27.17 -29.49 31.95
N ARG A 61 -27.90 -30.55 32.26
CA ARG A 61 -28.49 -31.44 31.23
C ARG A 61 -29.95 -31.74 31.53
N LEU A 62 -30.79 -31.55 30.52
CA LEU A 62 -32.16 -32.05 30.45
C LEU A 62 -32.19 -33.33 29.63
N GLU A 63 -32.97 -34.29 30.11
CA GLU A 63 -33.21 -35.56 29.44
C GLU A 63 -34.71 -35.71 29.20
N VAL A 64 -35.09 -36.04 27.98
CA VAL A 64 -36.47 -36.28 27.58
C VAL A 64 -36.56 -37.67 26.98
N ASP A 65 -37.41 -38.52 27.55
CA ASP A 65 -37.69 -39.84 26.98
C ASP A 65 -38.37 -39.66 25.62
N ALA A 66 -37.85 -40.35 24.61
CA ALA A 66 -38.34 -40.34 23.25
C ALA A 66 -38.70 -41.76 22.81
N PRO A 67 -39.54 -41.94 21.78
CA PRO A 67 -39.92 -43.25 21.26
C PRO A 67 -38.71 -44.15 20.96
N LYS A 68 -38.95 -45.47 20.97
CA LYS A 68 -37.95 -46.51 20.69
C LYS A 68 -36.81 -46.55 21.72
N ASN A 69 -37.11 -46.27 22.99
CA ASN A 69 -36.16 -46.24 24.11
C ASN A 69 -34.97 -45.29 23.88
N LYS A 70 -35.19 -44.20 23.14
CA LYS A 70 -34.18 -43.15 22.94
C LYS A 70 -34.36 -42.07 24.00
N ILE A 71 -33.29 -41.34 24.28
CA ILE A 71 -33.32 -40.15 25.14
C ILE A 71 -32.86 -38.97 24.29
N ARG A 72 -33.64 -37.89 24.28
CA ARG A 72 -33.22 -36.61 23.76
C ARG A 72 -32.53 -35.83 24.87
N TYR A 73 -31.38 -35.26 24.55
CA TYR A 73 -30.62 -34.42 25.47
C TYR A 73 -30.72 -32.96 25.05
N PHE A 74 -30.85 -32.08 26.03
CA PHE A 74 -30.54 -30.66 25.87
C PHE A 74 -29.54 -30.32 26.97
N GLN A 75 -28.38 -29.81 26.61
CA GLN A 75 -27.35 -29.49 27.59
C GLN A 75 -26.58 -28.27 27.15
N GLY A 76 -25.90 -27.65 28.10
CA GLY A 76 -25.01 -26.53 27.91
C GLY A 76 -24.42 -26.12 29.24
N HIS A 77 -23.82 -24.94 29.29
CA HIS A 77 -23.28 -24.35 30.50
C HIS A 77 -24.29 -23.38 31.10
N CYS A 78 -24.46 -23.43 32.41
CA CYS A 78 -25.26 -22.45 33.14
C CYS A 78 -24.53 -21.10 33.11
N VAL A 79 -25.12 -20.09 32.47
CA VAL A 79 -24.54 -18.74 32.35
C VAL A 79 -25.11 -17.76 33.38
N ALA A 80 -26.28 -18.08 33.94
CA ALA A 80 -26.90 -17.35 35.03
C ALA A 80 -27.80 -18.28 35.85
N ALA A 81 -27.89 -18.04 37.16
CA ALA A 81 -28.84 -18.72 38.03
C ALA A 81 -29.42 -17.72 39.04
N GLU A 82 -30.69 -17.90 39.39
CA GLU A 82 -31.46 -17.00 40.27
C GLU A 82 -32.31 -17.83 41.24
N TYR A 83 -32.42 -17.37 42.50
CA TYR A 83 -33.36 -17.88 43.49
C TYR A 83 -34.70 -17.14 43.38
N LEU A 84 -35.78 -17.88 43.16
CA LEU A 84 -37.12 -17.35 42.93
C LEU A 84 -38.01 -17.37 44.20
N GLY A 85 -37.54 -18.00 45.28
CA GLY A 85 -38.31 -18.18 46.51
C GLY A 85 -38.30 -19.63 46.98
N SER A 86 -39.11 -19.95 47.97
CA SER A 86 -39.21 -21.31 48.52
C SER A 86 -40.65 -21.76 48.66
N HIS A 87 -40.89 -23.06 48.45
CA HIS A 87 -42.18 -23.69 48.66
C HIS A 87 -42.00 -25.09 49.27
N ALA A 88 -42.85 -25.47 50.23
CA ALA A 88 -42.83 -26.78 50.89
C ALA A 88 -41.44 -27.25 51.38
N GLY A 89 -40.63 -26.32 51.93
CA GLY A 89 -39.28 -26.63 52.43
C GLY A 89 -38.22 -26.87 51.35
N ARG A 90 -38.46 -26.42 50.12
CA ARG A 90 -37.54 -26.51 48.98
C ARG A 90 -37.29 -25.13 48.39
N GLY A 91 -36.08 -24.91 47.88
CA GLY A 91 -35.74 -23.70 47.14
C GLY A 91 -36.20 -23.82 45.68
N TYR A 92 -36.72 -22.74 45.12
CA TYR A 92 -37.12 -22.62 43.73
C TYR A 92 -36.13 -21.73 42.98
N PHE A 93 -35.65 -22.18 41.84
CA PHE A 93 -34.55 -21.54 41.13
C PHE A 93 -34.82 -21.48 39.63
N ARG A 94 -34.22 -20.48 38.96
CA ARG A 94 -34.10 -20.43 37.50
C ARG A 94 -32.63 -20.52 37.11
N ALA A 95 -32.32 -21.27 36.07
CA ALA A 95 -31.03 -21.26 35.40
C ALA A 95 -31.19 -20.92 33.93
N GLU A 96 -30.32 -20.06 33.43
CA GLU A 96 -30.10 -19.85 32.01
C GLU A 96 -28.92 -20.70 31.56
N VAL A 97 -29.14 -21.54 30.55
CA VAL A 97 -28.17 -22.46 30.00
C VAL A 97 -27.92 -22.10 28.54
N ARG A 98 -26.65 -22.09 28.13
CA ARG A 98 -26.21 -21.75 26.77
C ARG A 98 -25.12 -22.72 26.30
N PRO A 99 -24.99 -22.95 24.99
CA PRO A 99 -23.89 -23.73 24.44
C PRO A 99 -22.56 -22.97 24.56
N TRP A 100 -21.45 -23.69 24.43
CA TRP A 100 -20.10 -23.13 24.52
C TRP A 100 -19.88 -21.92 23.59
N LEU A 101 -20.56 -21.91 22.43
CA LEU A 101 -20.49 -20.82 21.46
C LEU A 101 -20.84 -19.45 22.06
N TRP A 102 -21.70 -19.41 23.08
CA TRP A 102 -22.09 -18.18 23.76
C TRP A 102 -20.93 -17.48 24.46
N PHE A 103 -19.92 -18.22 24.94
CA PHE A 103 -18.76 -17.62 25.61
C PHE A 103 -17.95 -16.74 24.67
N LEU A 104 -18.02 -16.95 23.34
CA LEU A 104 -17.40 -16.06 22.35
C LEU A 104 -18.05 -14.67 22.31
N THR A 105 -19.21 -14.47 22.94
CA THR A 105 -19.83 -13.15 23.12
C THR A 105 -19.22 -12.36 24.28
N ARG A 106 -18.40 -13.00 25.12
CA ARG A 106 -17.78 -12.41 26.32
C ARG A 106 -16.35 -11.89 26.09
N THR A 107 -15.87 -12.00 24.85
CA THR A 107 -14.52 -11.66 24.42
C THR A 107 -14.60 -10.79 23.17
N THR A 108 -13.79 -9.73 23.14
CA THR A 108 -13.67 -8.77 22.04
C THR A 108 -12.20 -8.55 21.77
N ASP A 109 -11.80 -8.51 20.49
CA ASP A 109 -10.39 -8.31 20.12
C ASP A 109 -10.23 -7.53 18.81
N CYS A 110 -8.98 -7.16 18.51
CA CYS A 110 -8.51 -6.64 17.24
C CYS A 110 -7.39 -7.54 16.70
N ARG A 111 -7.63 -8.28 15.61
CA ARG A 111 -6.71 -9.28 15.06
C ARG A 111 -6.67 -9.25 13.55
N VAL A 112 -5.55 -9.69 12.98
CA VAL A 112 -5.32 -9.81 11.54
C VAL A 112 -5.15 -11.28 11.17
N PHE A 113 -5.98 -11.76 10.26
CA PHE A 113 -5.87 -13.08 9.63
C PHE A 113 -5.44 -12.89 8.17
N GLN A 114 -4.39 -13.60 7.76
CA GLN A 114 -3.83 -13.55 6.41
C GLN A 114 -3.66 -14.96 5.86
N ASP A 115 -3.91 -15.10 4.56
CA ASP A 115 -3.75 -16.33 3.79
C ASP A 115 -4.50 -17.54 4.39
N LYS A 116 -5.65 -17.28 5.01
CA LYS A 116 -6.50 -18.29 5.68
C LYS A 116 -7.90 -18.31 5.08
N SER A 117 -8.48 -19.51 4.91
CA SER A 117 -9.88 -19.61 4.52
C SER A 117 -10.79 -19.19 5.68
N VAL A 118 -12.05 -18.87 5.39
CA VAL A 118 -13.03 -18.53 6.44
C VAL A 118 -13.15 -19.65 7.49
N ILE A 119 -13.10 -20.90 7.05
CA ILE A 119 -13.17 -22.07 7.92
C ILE A 119 -11.93 -22.16 8.82
N ASP A 120 -10.74 -21.88 8.30
CA ASP A 120 -9.51 -21.88 9.09
C ASP A 120 -9.54 -20.78 10.16
N VAL A 121 -10.04 -19.58 9.80
CA VAL A 121 -10.22 -18.47 10.74
C VAL A 121 -11.21 -18.85 11.85
N ILE A 122 -12.37 -19.42 11.50
CA ILE A 122 -13.38 -19.87 12.48
C ILE A 122 -12.78 -20.93 13.43
N LYS A 123 -12.09 -21.93 12.88
CA LYS A 123 -11.42 -22.99 13.67
C LYS A 123 -10.35 -22.43 14.59
N GLU A 124 -9.56 -21.47 14.12
CA GLU A 124 -8.53 -20.82 14.91
C GLU A 124 -9.13 -20.07 16.11
N ILE A 125 -10.19 -19.27 15.91
CA ILE A 125 -10.91 -18.59 17.00
C ILE A 125 -11.44 -19.60 18.01
N PHE A 126 -12.07 -20.69 17.56
CA PHE A 126 -12.61 -21.72 18.48
C PHE A 126 -11.51 -22.37 19.31
N ASN A 127 -10.40 -22.76 18.67
CA ASN A 127 -9.28 -23.41 19.32
C ASN A 127 -8.54 -22.50 20.31
N GLN A 128 -8.44 -21.19 20.04
CA GLN A 128 -7.82 -20.22 20.95
C GLN A 128 -8.52 -20.16 22.31
N HIS A 129 -9.84 -20.39 22.34
CA HIS A 129 -10.64 -20.46 23.57
C HIS A 129 -10.78 -21.88 24.14
N GLY A 130 -10.05 -22.86 23.58
CA GLY A 130 -10.06 -24.24 24.05
C GLY A 130 -11.30 -25.05 23.65
N PHE A 131 -12.12 -24.55 22.73
CA PHE A 131 -13.30 -25.27 22.26
C PHE A 131 -12.94 -26.21 21.11
N SER A 132 -13.22 -27.50 21.28
CA SER A 132 -12.98 -28.53 20.25
C SER A 132 -14.25 -29.24 19.78
N ASP A 133 -15.38 -29.00 20.44
CA ASP A 133 -16.64 -29.68 20.17
C ASP A 133 -17.39 -29.02 19.00
N PHE A 134 -16.75 -29.03 17.82
CA PHE A 134 -17.35 -28.58 16.57
C PHE A 134 -17.02 -29.53 15.40
N LYS A 135 -17.86 -29.50 14.38
CA LYS A 135 -17.72 -30.31 13.17
C LYS A 135 -17.93 -29.46 11.93
N ASP A 136 -16.99 -29.56 11.01
CA ASP A 136 -17.12 -29.01 9.66
C ASP A 136 -17.84 -30.03 8.76
N SER A 137 -19.10 -29.73 8.42
CA SER A 137 -19.93 -30.50 7.50
C SER A 137 -20.14 -29.75 6.19
N THR A 138 -19.36 -28.70 5.89
CA THR A 138 -19.51 -27.93 4.66
C THR A 138 -19.13 -28.75 3.42
N LYS A 139 -19.75 -28.45 2.28
CA LYS A 139 -19.53 -29.12 0.98
C LYS A 139 -18.71 -28.28 0.02
N GLN A 140 -18.79 -26.96 0.13
CA GLN A 140 -18.01 -26.05 -0.70
C GLN A 140 -16.57 -25.92 -0.16
N SER A 141 -15.67 -25.50 -1.05
CA SER A 141 -14.34 -25.03 -0.66
C SER A 141 -14.32 -23.50 -0.61
N TYR A 142 -13.68 -22.96 0.42
CA TYR A 142 -13.59 -21.52 0.65
C TYR A 142 -12.16 -21.05 0.37
N LYS A 143 -12.02 -20.04 -0.49
CA LYS A 143 -10.71 -19.52 -0.88
C LYS A 143 -10.05 -18.83 0.33
N PRO A 144 -8.73 -18.98 0.54
CA PRO A 144 -8.00 -18.15 1.48
C PRO A 144 -8.19 -16.65 1.20
N ARG A 145 -8.38 -15.88 2.26
CA ARG A 145 -8.46 -14.42 2.22
C ARG A 145 -7.07 -13.84 2.38
N ASP A 146 -6.67 -12.96 1.47
CA ASP A 146 -5.38 -12.26 1.55
C ASP A 146 -5.28 -11.42 2.83
N TYR A 147 -6.41 -10.86 3.29
CA TYR A 147 -6.50 -10.03 4.47
C TYR A 147 -7.91 -10.09 5.06
N CYS A 148 -8.02 -10.38 6.35
CA CYS A 148 -9.27 -10.36 7.09
C CYS A 148 -9.02 -9.90 8.52
N VAL A 149 -9.77 -8.89 8.97
CA VAL A 149 -9.56 -8.21 10.23
C VAL A 149 -10.78 -8.43 11.11
N GLN A 150 -10.54 -8.86 12.35
CA GLN A 150 -11.48 -8.69 13.46
C GLN A 150 -11.17 -7.33 14.08
N TYR A 151 -12.14 -6.43 14.17
CA TYR A 151 -11.90 -5.07 14.70
C TYR A 151 -12.99 -4.62 15.66
N GLN A 152 -12.67 -4.56 16.96
CA GLN A 152 -13.58 -4.07 18.01
C GLN A 152 -14.95 -4.77 18.00
N GLU A 153 -14.96 -6.06 17.70
CA GLU A 153 -16.14 -6.90 17.67
C GLU A 153 -15.88 -8.18 18.46
N THR A 154 -16.95 -8.74 19.06
CA THR A 154 -16.82 -9.99 19.80
C THR A 154 -16.39 -11.13 18.90
N ASP A 155 -15.71 -12.15 19.44
CA ASP A 155 -15.33 -13.34 18.66
C ASP A 155 -16.57 -14.00 18.02
N PHE A 156 -17.71 -14.01 18.74
CA PHE A 156 -18.98 -14.50 18.20
C PHE A 156 -19.47 -13.68 16.99
N ALA A 157 -19.47 -12.36 17.10
CA ALA A 157 -19.90 -11.47 16.00
C ALA A 157 -18.99 -11.65 14.77
N PHE A 158 -17.68 -11.74 15.00
CA PHE A 158 -16.70 -11.96 13.95
C PHE A 158 -16.94 -13.26 13.18
N VAL A 159 -17.04 -14.39 13.87
CA VAL A 159 -17.30 -15.68 13.20
C VAL A 159 -18.69 -15.71 12.56
N SER A 160 -19.69 -15.08 13.16
CA SER A 160 -21.07 -15.05 12.64
C SER A 160 -21.17 -14.27 11.35
N ARG A 161 -20.63 -13.05 11.28
CA ARG A 161 -20.64 -12.26 10.03
C ARG A 161 -19.86 -12.92 8.91
N LEU A 162 -18.79 -13.67 9.24
CA LEU A 162 -18.00 -14.41 8.26
C LEU A 162 -18.77 -15.61 7.72
N MET A 163 -19.47 -16.36 8.59
CA MET A 163 -20.36 -17.43 8.19
C MET A 163 -21.49 -16.91 7.29
N GLU A 164 -22.15 -15.82 7.69
CA GLU A 164 -23.22 -15.17 6.93
C GLU A 164 -22.77 -14.65 5.54
N GLU A 165 -21.54 -14.16 5.43
CA GLU A 165 -20.96 -13.67 4.17
C GLU A 165 -20.73 -14.81 3.17
N GLU A 166 -20.24 -15.95 3.65
CA GLU A 166 -19.87 -17.13 2.85
C GLU A 166 -21.03 -18.14 2.71
N GLY A 167 -22.16 -17.86 3.35
CA GLY A 167 -23.35 -18.70 3.30
C GLY A 167 -23.27 -19.96 4.15
N ILE A 168 -22.32 -19.99 5.08
CA ILE A 168 -22.21 -21.00 6.13
C ILE A 168 -23.24 -20.66 7.21
N TYR A 169 -23.85 -21.69 7.75
CA TYR A 169 -24.71 -21.61 8.92
C TYR A 169 -24.32 -22.72 9.89
N TYR A 170 -24.82 -22.62 11.12
CA TYR A 170 -24.55 -23.64 12.13
C TYR A 170 -25.82 -24.09 12.84
N TYR A 171 -25.72 -25.24 13.50
CA TYR A 171 -26.70 -25.75 14.45
C TYR A 171 -26.00 -26.60 15.50
N ILE A 172 -26.67 -26.88 16.61
CA ILE A 172 -26.08 -27.62 17.73
C ILE A 172 -26.74 -28.98 17.86
N THR A 173 -25.92 -30.01 18.01
CA THR A 173 -26.39 -31.38 18.27
C THR A 173 -25.97 -31.78 19.67
N HIS A 174 -26.85 -32.46 20.40
CA HIS A 174 -26.59 -32.89 21.77
C HIS A 174 -26.48 -34.42 21.86
N GLU A 175 -25.42 -34.90 22.48
CA GLU A 175 -25.23 -36.28 22.93
C GLU A 175 -25.22 -36.30 24.48
N LYS A 176 -25.18 -37.47 25.13
CA LYS A 176 -25.27 -37.53 26.61
C LYS A 176 -24.23 -36.69 27.35
N SER A 177 -23.00 -36.61 26.84
CA SER A 177 -21.86 -35.98 27.52
C SER A 177 -21.24 -34.79 26.77
N LYS A 178 -21.74 -34.45 25.58
CA LYS A 178 -21.20 -33.36 24.76
C LYS A 178 -22.25 -32.71 23.86
N GLU A 179 -22.17 -31.39 23.74
CA GLU A 179 -22.85 -30.64 22.69
C GLU A 179 -21.85 -30.41 21.55
N THR A 180 -22.28 -30.38 20.30
CA THR A 180 -21.39 -30.19 19.15
C THR A 180 -21.98 -29.17 18.20
N LEU A 181 -21.20 -28.14 17.88
CA LEU A 181 -21.54 -27.15 16.87
C LEU A 181 -21.26 -27.74 15.48
N VAL A 182 -22.26 -27.82 14.61
CA VAL A 182 -22.11 -28.32 13.24
C VAL A 182 -22.18 -27.18 12.25
N LEU A 183 -21.10 -26.93 11.52
CA LEU A 183 -21.04 -25.97 10.42
C LEU A 183 -21.55 -26.63 9.14
N ALA A 184 -22.49 -26.01 8.44
CA ALA A 184 -23.10 -26.53 7.24
C ALA A 184 -23.34 -25.43 6.19
N ASP A 185 -23.39 -25.81 4.93
CA ASP A 185 -23.71 -24.94 3.79
C ASP A 185 -24.66 -25.62 2.80
N ASP A 186 -25.16 -26.82 3.11
CA ASP A 186 -26.00 -27.59 2.21
C ASP A 186 -26.92 -28.55 2.96
N ALA A 187 -28.20 -28.58 2.55
CA ALA A 187 -29.25 -29.36 3.19
C ALA A 187 -28.99 -30.88 3.14
N SER A 188 -28.19 -31.38 2.18
CA SER A 188 -27.85 -32.80 2.07
C SER A 188 -27.05 -33.33 3.27
N THR A 189 -26.42 -32.44 4.03
CA THR A 189 -25.59 -32.79 5.20
C THR A 189 -26.40 -32.95 6.49
N HIS A 190 -27.68 -32.56 6.44
CA HIS A 190 -28.60 -32.67 7.55
C HIS A 190 -29.16 -34.09 7.70
N LYS A 191 -29.34 -34.48 8.95
CA LYS A 191 -29.88 -35.78 9.34
C LYS A 191 -31.38 -35.68 9.60
N ALA A 192 -32.07 -36.79 9.40
CA ALA A 192 -33.48 -36.87 9.77
C ALA A 192 -33.64 -36.72 11.29
N VAL A 193 -34.72 -36.09 11.75
CA VAL A 193 -35.02 -35.92 13.19
C VAL A 193 -35.11 -37.27 13.91
N GLU A 194 -35.55 -38.31 13.20
CA GLU A 194 -35.44 -39.70 13.59
C GLU A 194 -35.14 -40.58 12.38
N ASP A 195 -34.77 -41.84 12.61
CA ASP A 195 -34.53 -42.81 11.54
C ASP A 195 -35.81 -42.97 10.69
N ASN A 196 -35.73 -42.65 9.40
CA ASN A 196 -36.87 -42.59 8.46
C ASN A 196 -38.02 -41.67 8.94
N ALA A 197 -37.71 -40.45 9.41
CA ALA A 197 -38.68 -39.46 9.91
C ALA A 197 -39.79 -39.09 8.90
N GLU A 198 -40.86 -39.87 8.90
CA GLU A 198 -42.12 -39.57 8.25
C GLU A 198 -43.14 -39.24 9.33
N ILE A 199 -43.42 -37.95 9.51
CA ILE A 199 -44.26 -37.45 10.60
C ILE A 199 -45.64 -37.15 10.04
N GLU A 200 -46.66 -37.68 10.72
CA GLU A 200 -48.04 -37.54 10.29
C GLU A 200 -48.69 -36.30 10.91
N PHE A 201 -49.58 -35.67 10.15
CA PHE A 201 -50.44 -34.58 10.61
C PHE A 201 -51.79 -35.12 11.08
N TYR A 202 -52.20 -34.71 12.28
CA TYR A 202 -53.52 -34.98 12.84
C TYR A 202 -54.05 -33.75 13.57
N PHE A 203 -55.29 -33.33 13.31
CA PHE A 203 -55.87 -32.20 14.04
C PHE A 203 -55.90 -32.48 15.54
N ARG A 204 -55.72 -31.42 16.35
CA ARG A 204 -55.85 -31.49 17.80
C ARG A 204 -57.29 -31.87 18.18
N GLU A 205 -57.46 -32.92 18.96
CA GLU A 205 -58.75 -33.40 19.46
C GLU A 205 -58.85 -33.13 20.98
N PRO A 206 -60.00 -32.68 21.53
CA PRO A 206 -60.11 -32.28 22.94
C PRO A 206 -59.91 -33.38 23.98
N HIS A 207 -60.14 -34.65 23.62
CA HIS A 207 -60.24 -35.76 24.58
C HIS A 207 -59.45 -37.01 24.19
N TYR A 208 -58.67 -36.98 23.11
CA TYR A 208 -57.91 -38.13 22.64
C TYR A 208 -56.45 -37.75 22.38
N ARG A 209 -55.55 -38.19 23.28
CA ARG A 209 -54.10 -38.19 23.02
C ARG A 209 -53.76 -39.44 22.24
N ARG A 210 -53.28 -39.27 21.00
CA ARG A 210 -52.75 -40.37 20.21
C ARG A 210 -51.47 -40.90 20.88
N ALA A 211 -51.26 -42.21 20.81
CA ALA A 211 -50.09 -42.86 21.39
C ALA A 211 -48.78 -42.49 20.67
N ASP A 212 -48.86 -42.20 19.36
CA ASP A 212 -47.71 -41.84 18.54
C ASP A 212 -47.53 -40.31 18.45
N ASP A 213 -46.28 -39.86 18.36
CA ASP A 213 -45.97 -38.45 18.14
C ASP A 213 -46.42 -38.00 16.75
N HIS A 214 -46.99 -36.80 16.68
CA HIS A 214 -47.55 -36.24 15.46
C HIS A 214 -47.49 -34.70 15.48
N ILE A 215 -47.66 -34.11 14.30
CA ILE A 215 -47.87 -32.67 14.15
C ILE A 215 -49.38 -32.41 14.20
N PHE A 216 -49.79 -31.44 15.00
CA PHE A 216 -51.22 -31.14 15.21
C PHE A 216 -51.64 -29.70 14.93
N GLU A 217 -50.67 -28.80 14.74
CA GLU A 217 -50.91 -27.52 14.08
C GLU A 217 -49.93 -27.33 12.92
N TRP A 218 -50.41 -26.75 11.82
CA TRP A 218 -49.59 -26.42 10.67
C TRP A 218 -50.09 -25.13 10.01
N ARG A 219 -49.17 -24.22 9.73
CA ARG A 219 -49.43 -22.91 9.12
C ARG A 219 -48.38 -22.67 8.03
N GLY A 220 -48.73 -22.98 6.79
CA GLY A 220 -47.92 -22.65 5.62
C GLY A 220 -48.08 -21.18 5.23
N GLY A 221 -46.97 -20.47 5.01
CA GLY A 221 -46.93 -19.06 4.65
C GLY A 221 -46.10 -18.79 3.40
N GLU A 222 -46.52 -17.77 2.64
CA GLU A 222 -45.78 -17.22 1.50
C GLU A 222 -45.61 -15.71 1.69
N SER A 223 -44.42 -15.18 1.42
CA SER A 223 -44.10 -13.75 1.57
C SER A 223 -43.37 -13.18 0.35
N ILE A 224 -43.55 -11.88 0.12
CA ILE A 224 -42.84 -11.16 -0.95
C ILE A 224 -41.38 -10.96 -0.51
N GLN A 225 -40.44 -11.33 -1.38
CA GLN A 225 -39.00 -11.13 -1.21
C GLN A 225 -38.41 -10.49 -2.47
N SER A 226 -37.26 -9.81 -2.33
CA SER A 226 -36.48 -9.38 -3.49
C SER A 226 -35.98 -10.60 -4.26
N GLY A 227 -36.07 -10.56 -5.59
CA GLY A 227 -35.74 -11.69 -6.45
C GLY A 227 -34.45 -11.52 -7.25
N LYS A 228 -33.71 -10.43 -7.05
CA LYS A 228 -32.45 -10.18 -7.74
C LYS A 228 -31.46 -9.47 -6.82
N VAL A 229 -30.22 -9.95 -6.80
CA VAL A 229 -29.09 -9.26 -6.18
C VAL A 229 -28.09 -8.90 -7.27
N THR A 230 -27.63 -7.65 -7.25
CA THR A 230 -26.52 -7.17 -8.07
C THR A 230 -25.44 -6.62 -7.15
N LEU A 231 -24.22 -7.14 -7.26
CA LEU A 231 -23.05 -6.64 -6.54
C LEU A 231 -22.07 -6.01 -7.53
N GLN A 232 -21.38 -4.95 -7.09
CA GLN A 232 -20.30 -4.31 -7.83
C GLN A 232 -19.09 -4.08 -6.94
N ASP A 233 -17.90 -4.14 -7.51
CA ASP A 233 -16.66 -3.79 -6.82
C ASP A 233 -15.62 -3.22 -7.80
N TYR A 234 -14.45 -2.85 -7.28
CA TYR A 234 -13.32 -2.33 -8.04
C TYR A 234 -12.02 -3.05 -7.67
N ASP A 235 -11.30 -3.52 -8.69
CA ASP A 235 -9.94 -4.04 -8.56
C ASP A 235 -8.97 -3.09 -9.25
N PHE A 236 -8.06 -2.51 -8.47
CA PHE A 236 -7.08 -1.56 -8.98
C PHE A 236 -6.00 -2.23 -9.84
N GLU A 237 -5.77 -3.54 -9.68
CA GLU A 237 -4.83 -4.30 -10.52
C GLU A 237 -5.43 -4.54 -11.92
N LYS A 238 -6.76 -4.56 -12.02
CA LYS A 238 -7.54 -4.74 -13.26
C LYS A 238 -8.60 -3.64 -13.41
N PRO A 239 -8.22 -2.36 -13.55
CA PRO A 239 -9.14 -1.21 -13.43
C PRO A 239 -10.22 -1.11 -14.52
N LYS A 240 -10.12 -1.92 -15.58
CA LYS A 240 -11.09 -2.00 -16.67
C LYS A 240 -12.01 -3.22 -16.59
N SER A 241 -11.75 -4.14 -15.66
CA SER A 241 -12.58 -5.33 -15.50
C SER A 241 -13.95 -4.96 -14.96
N ASP A 242 -14.99 -5.46 -15.61
CA ASP A 242 -16.34 -5.38 -15.07
C ASP A 242 -16.51 -6.48 -14.01
N LEU A 243 -16.53 -6.08 -12.75
CA LEU A 243 -16.77 -6.97 -11.60
C LEU A 243 -18.26 -7.08 -11.27
N ARG A 244 -19.16 -6.60 -12.13
CA ARG A 244 -20.60 -6.68 -11.89
C ARG A 244 -21.05 -8.13 -11.88
N THR A 245 -21.63 -8.54 -10.76
CA THR A 245 -22.19 -9.89 -10.59
C THR A 245 -23.68 -9.80 -10.29
N VAL A 246 -24.48 -10.61 -11.00
CA VAL A 246 -25.94 -10.58 -10.93
C VAL A 246 -26.45 -11.99 -10.68
N LYS A 247 -27.29 -12.16 -9.66
CA LYS A 247 -28.03 -13.41 -9.45
C LYS A 247 -29.52 -13.12 -9.24
N ALA A 248 -30.36 -13.74 -10.08
CA ALA A 248 -31.80 -13.68 -9.96
C ALA A 248 -32.36 -15.02 -9.47
N LEU A 249 -33.22 -14.97 -8.46
CA LEU A 249 -33.97 -16.10 -7.92
C LEU A 249 -35.39 -15.64 -7.49
N PRO A 250 -36.23 -15.20 -8.43
CA PRO A 250 -37.58 -14.72 -8.11
C PRO A 250 -38.45 -15.86 -7.54
N ARG A 251 -39.22 -15.55 -6.50
CA ARG A 251 -40.19 -16.48 -5.88
C ARG A 251 -41.62 -15.98 -6.08
N GLY A 252 -42.58 -16.90 -6.10
CA GLY A 252 -44.00 -16.59 -6.29
C GLY A 252 -44.40 -16.17 -7.72
N LYS A 253 -45.69 -15.87 -7.87
CA LYS A 253 -46.32 -15.47 -9.15
C LYS A 253 -46.69 -13.98 -9.22
N HIS A 254 -46.44 -13.21 -8.15
CA HIS A 254 -46.78 -11.79 -8.07
C HIS A 254 -45.86 -10.91 -8.95
N SER A 255 -46.30 -9.69 -9.27
CA SER A 255 -45.57 -8.74 -10.13
C SER A 255 -44.29 -8.17 -9.49
N TYR A 256 -44.23 -8.11 -8.16
CA TYR A 256 -43.07 -7.56 -7.42
C TYR A 256 -41.86 -8.48 -7.29
N LYS A 257 -41.92 -9.73 -7.80
CA LYS A 257 -40.90 -10.78 -7.58
C LYS A 257 -39.52 -10.50 -8.18
N SER A 258 -39.38 -9.46 -9.00
CA SER A 258 -38.15 -9.11 -9.69
C SER A 258 -37.44 -7.89 -9.09
N TYR A 259 -37.91 -7.40 -7.93
CA TYR A 259 -37.25 -6.28 -7.23
C TYR A 259 -35.80 -6.62 -6.88
N GLU A 260 -34.95 -5.60 -6.99
CA GLU A 260 -33.50 -5.70 -6.94
C GLU A 260 -32.93 -5.16 -5.64
N VAL A 261 -31.95 -5.88 -5.09
CA VAL A 261 -31.00 -5.37 -4.12
C VAL A 261 -29.69 -5.11 -4.84
N TYR A 262 -29.30 -3.84 -4.93
CA TYR A 262 -27.99 -3.43 -5.45
C TYR A 262 -27.07 -3.04 -4.29
N GLN A 263 -25.81 -3.46 -4.33
CA GLN A 263 -24.82 -3.11 -3.31
C GLN A 263 -23.43 -2.85 -3.90
N TYR A 264 -22.80 -1.78 -3.41
CA TYR A 264 -21.39 -1.45 -3.59
C TYR A 264 -20.81 -1.03 -2.23
N PRO A 265 -19.59 -1.49 -1.85
CA PRO A 265 -18.84 -2.54 -2.51
C PRO A 265 -19.46 -3.94 -2.27
N GLY A 266 -19.22 -4.86 -3.19
CA GLY A 266 -19.64 -6.25 -3.14
C GLY A 266 -18.69 -7.18 -2.40
N ARG A 267 -17.61 -6.64 -1.83
CA ARG A 267 -16.53 -7.33 -1.10
C ARG A 267 -15.85 -8.44 -1.90
N HIS A 268 -15.58 -8.19 -3.18
CA HIS A 268 -14.90 -9.13 -4.06
C HIS A 268 -13.96 -8.39 -5.02
N ARG A 269 -12.75 -8.90 -5.24
CA ARG A 269 -11.85 -8.43 -6.31
C ARG A 269 -11.77 -9.39 -7.49
N GLU A 270 -12.56 -10.47 -7.43
CA GLU A 270 -12.63 -11.50 -8.46
C GLU A 270 -14.10 -11.83 -8.77
N LEU A 271 -14.39 -12.03 -10.06
CA LEU A 271 -15.76 -12.26 -10.53
C LEU A 271 -16.41 -13.48 -9.86
N ARG A 272 -15.68 -14.60 -9.75
CA ARG A 272 -16.21 -15.85 -9.13
C ARG A 272 -16.60 -15.67 -7.66
N LEU A 273 -15.84 -14.86 -6.92
CA LEU A 273 -16.16 -14.55 -5.52
C LEU A 273 -17.41 -13.67 -5.45
N GLY A 274 -17.53 -12.67 -6.35
CA GLY A 274 -18.75 -11.87 -6.46
C GLY A 274 -19.99 -12.71 -6.82
N GLU A 275 -19.86 -13.67 -7.74
CA GLU A 275 -20.94 -14.61 -8.09
C GLU A 275 -21.34 -15.50 -6.91
N HIS A 276 -20.37 -15.92 -6.08
CA HIS A 276 -20.62 -16.63 -4.84
C HIS A 276 -21.38 -15.77 -3.83
N HIS A 277 -20.89 -14.56 -3.52
CA HIS A 277 -21.56 -13.64 -2.58
C HIS A 277 -22.97 -13.25 -3.06
N ALA A 278 -23.14 -12.97 -4.36
CA ALA A 278 -24.45 -12.65 -4.93
C ALA A 278 -25.42 -13.83 -4.81
N ARG A 279 -24.94 -15.07 -5.03
CA ARG A 279 -25.71 -16.30 -4.83
C ARG A 279 -26.11 -16.50 -3.38
N VAL A 280 -25.16 -16.44 -2.45
CA VAL A 280 -25.41 -16.60 -1.00
C VAL A 280 -26.47 -15.60 -0.54
N LYS A 281 -26.31 -14.32 -0.92
CA LYS A 281 -27.22 -13.26 -0.50
C LYS A 281 -28.63 -13.45 -1.05
N ILE A 282 -28.79 -13.75 -2.35
CA ILE A 282 -30.13 -13.96 -2.91
C ILE A 282 -30.76 -15.26 -2.41
N GLU A 283 -30.00 -16.32 -2.17
CA GLU A 283 -30.52 -17.56 -1.58
C GLU A 283 -31.07 -17.31 -0.17
N GLY A 284 -30.37 -16.54 0.67
CA GLY A 284 -30.84 -16.16 2.01
C GLY A 284 -32.10 -15.29 2.01
N ILE A 285 -32.23 -14.36 1.06
CA ILE A 285 -33.43 -13.55 0.87
C ILE A 285 -34.59 -14.41 0.34
N ALA A 286 -34.36 -15.13 -0.75
CA ALA A 286 -35.39 -15.91 -1.43
C ALA A 286 -35.91 -17.09 -0.59
N ALA A 287 -35.09 -17.64 0.32
CA ALA A 287 -35.52 -18.71 1.21
C ALA A 287 -36.71 -18.29 2.08
N GLN A 288 -36.71 -17.04 2.57
CA GLN A 288 -37.75 -16.49 3.46
C GLN A 288 -39.13 -16.36 2.79
N ALA A 289 -39.21 -16.50 1.47
CA ALA A 289 -40.46 -16.44 0.73
C ALA A 289 -41.40 -17.60 1.08
N GLN A 290 -40.88 -18.75 1.52
CA GLN A 290 -41.67 -19.93 1.85
C GLN A 290 -41.25 -20.48 3.22
N ARG A 291 -42.12 -20.26 4.21
CA ARG A 291 -41.95 -20.72 5.59
C ARG A 291 -43.23 -21.38 6.05
N ALA A 292 -43.11 -22.48 6.79
CA ALA A 292 -44.23 -23.04 7.51
C ALA A 292 -43.90 -23.12 8.99
N MET A 293 -44.91 -22.92 9.82
CA MET A 293 -44.83 -23.10 11.27
C MET A 293 -45.70 -24.29 11.66
N GLY A 294 -45.25 -25.07 12.64
CA GLY A 294 -46.03 -26.18 13.16
C GLY A 294 -45.89 -26.33 14.67
N VAL A 295 -46.79 -27.14 15.23
CA VAL A 295 -46.75 -27.55 16.64
C VAL A 295 -46.93 -29.06 16.70
N CYS A 296 -46.09 -29.72 17.50
CA CYS A 296 -46.07 -31.17 17.67
C CYS A 296 -45.70 -31.61 19.09
N ASN A 297 -45.84 -32.90 19.35
CA ASN A 297 -45.31 -33.59 20.52
C ASN A 297 -44.08 -34.47 20.20
N VAL A 298 -43.48 -34.32 19.02
CA VAL A 298 -42.30 -35.08 18.58
C VAL A 298 -41.06 -34.65 19.38
N GLN A 299 -40.58 -35.50 20.30
CA GLN A 299 -39.48 -35.15 21.22
C GLN A 299 -38.11 -35.03 20.53
N GLN A 300 -37.96 -35.64 19.36
CA GLN A 300 -36.73 -35.59 18.55
C GLN A 300 -36.71 -34.43 17.54
N MET A 301 -37.76 -33.59 17.49
CA MET A 301 -37.76 -32.41 16.64
C MET A 301 -36.51 -31.57 16.97
N MET A 302 -35.82 -31.05 15.95
CA MET A 302 -34.67 -30.19 16.21
C MET A 302 -34.28 -29.29 15.04
N ALA A 303 -33.73 -28.11 15.32
CA ALA A 303 -33.09 -27.23 14.35
C ALA A 303 -31.96 -27.98 13.63
N GLY A 304 -31.96 -27.91 12.29
CA GLY A 304 -31.07 -28.70 11.45
C GLY A 304 -31.50 -30.17 11.27
N GLY A 305 -32.62 -30.60 11.85
CA GLY A 305 -33.26 -31.85 11.50
C GLY A 305 -34.09 -31.75 10.22
N LYS A 306 -34.28 -32.88 9.53
CA LYS A 306 -35.24 -32.98 8.41
C LYS A 306 -36.31 -34.04 8.65
N PHE A 307 -37.48 -33.87 8.05
CA PHE A 307 -38.57 -34.84 8.08
C PHE A 307 -39.47 -34.70 6.86
N LYS A 308 -40.26 -35.74 6.59
CA LYS A 308 -41.30 -35.73 5.57
C LYS A 308 -42.67 -35.62 6.22
N LEU A 309 -43.44 -34.59 5.90
CA LEU A 309 -44.82 -34.44 6.38
C LEU A 309 -45.76 -35.34 5.57
N LYS A 310 -46.64 -36.07 6.28
CA LYS A 310 -47.68 -36.91 5.70
C LYS A 310 -49.06 -36.59 6.26
N LYS A 311 -50.10 -37.02 5.53
CA LYS A 311 -51.52 -36.90 5.90
C LYS A 311 -52.01 -35.47 6.16
N HIS A 312 -51.26 -34.45 5.73
CA HIS A 312 -51.74 -33.08 5.82
C HIS A 312 -52.86 -32.84 4.78
N PRO A 313 -54.00 -32.21 5.14
CA PRO A 313 -55.15 -32.03 4.24
C PRO A 313 -54.82 -31.19 3.00
N ARG A 314 -53.94 -30.20 3.13
CA ARG A 314 -53.37 -29.49 1.96
C ARG A 314 -52.28 -30.37 1.35
N LYS A 315 -52.58 -30.99 0.20
CA LYS A 315 -51.68 -31.92 -0.50
C LYS A 315 -50.26 -31.36 -0.73
N ALA A 316 -50.16 -30.08 -1.08
CA ALA A 316 -48.88 -29.40 -1.33
C ALA A 316 -47.95 -29.33 -0.10
N GLU A 317 -48.50 -29.44 1.12
CA GLU A 317 -47.72 -29.43 2.35
C GLU A 317 -47.13 -30.82 2.67
N ASN A 318 -47.52 -31.87 1.96
CA ASN A 318 -46.93 -33.21 2.18
C ASN A 318 -45.59 -33.32 1.44
N ALA A 319 -44.58 -32.64 1.98
CA ALA A 319 -43.24 -32.51 1.41
C ALA A 319 -42.16 -32.84 2.45
N GLU A 320 -40.90 -32.82 2.02
CA GLU A 320 -39.74 -32.91 2.91
C GLU A 320 -39.29 -31.50 3.33
N TYR A 321 -39.07 -31.33 4.62
CA TYR A 321 -38.80 -30.06 5.27
C TYR A 321 -37.50 -30.11 6.06
N LEU A 322 -36.79 -28.98 6.05
CA LEU A 322 -35.69 -28.67 6.95
C LEU A 322 -36.22 -27.81 8.10
N VAL A 323 -35.95 -28.22 9.33
CA VAL A 323 -36.29 -27.48 10.55
C VAL A 323 -35.30 -26.34 10.73
N LEU A 324 -35.80 -25.11 10.72
CA LEU A 324 -35.03 -23.88 10.87
C LEU A 324 -34.92 -23.46 12.33
N SER A 325 -36.00 -23.63 13.09
CA SER A 325 -36.03 -23.38 14.53
C SER A 325 -37.01 -24.32 15.22
N ALA A 326 -36.74 -24.61 16.49
CA ALA A 326 -37.60 -25.38 17.36
C ALA A 326 -37.57 -24.77 18.77
N CYS A 327 -38.75 -24.52 19.33
CA CYS A 327 -38.96 -24.09 20.70
C CYS A 327 -39.62 -25.24 21.45
N HIS A 328 -38.86 -25.88 22.34
CA HIS A 328 -39.30 -26.98 23.18
C HIS A 328 -39.78 -26.45 24.52
N GLN A 329 -40.94 -26.90 24.94
CA GLN A 329 -41.53 -26.60 26.23
C GLN A 329 -41.69 -27.91 26.99
N LEU A 330 -40.97 -28.01 28.11
CA LEU A 330 -40.96 -29.16 29.01
C LEU A 330 -41.62 -28.76 30.32
N GLN A 331 -42.45 -29.62 30.88
CA GLN A 331 -42.93 -29.45 32.24
C GLN A 331 -42.90 -30.79 32.98
N ILE A 332 -42.77 -30.72 34.30
CA ILE A 332 -42.79 -31.89 35.19
C ILE A 332 -44.02 -32.78 34.92
N ASP A 333 -43.91 -34.06 35.24
CA ASP A 333 -45.03 -34.99 35.34
C ASP A 333 -45.42 -35.10 36.83
N ALA A 334 -46.48 -34.40 37.24
CA ALA A 334 -46.92 -34.20 38.63
C ALA A 334 -48.40 -33.79 38.67
N ASP A 335 -49.06 -34.04 39.79
CA ASP A 335 -50.46 -33.67 40.04
C ASP A 335 -50.66 -32.15 39.86
N ILE A 336 -51.77 -31.78 39.20
CA ILE A 336 -52.07 -30.40 38.77
C ILE A 336 -52.09 -29.42 39.96
N ASP A 337 -52.53 -29.90 41.14
CA ASP A 337 -52.75 -29.09 42.34
C ASP A 337 -51.48 -28.44 42.90
N ASP A 338 -50.36 -29.18 42.98
CA ASP A 338 -49.08 -28.63 43.48
C ASP A 338 -48.55 -27.53 42.55
N ARG A 339 -48.82 -27.63 41.24
CA ARG A 339 -48.36 -26.64 40.25
C ARG A 339 -49.17 -25.35 40.32
N GLU A 340 -50.49 -25.46 40.40
CA GLU A 340 -51.36 -24.28 40.52
C GLU A 340 -51.02 -23.49 41.78
N ILE A 341 -50.70 -24.18 42.88
CA ILE A 341 -50.25 -23.54 44.12
C ILE A 341 -48.91 -22.82 43.94
N ILE A 342 -47.92 -23.47 43.31
CA ILE A 342 -46.61 -22.85 43.07
C ILE A 342 -46.75 -21.62 42.16
N ASP A 343 -47.51 -21.71 41.07
CA ASP A 343 -47.76 -20.60 40.15
C ASP A 343 -48.53 -19.46 40.83
N ALA A 344 -49.46 -19.76 41.76
CA ALA A 344 -50.17 -18.73 42.52
C ALA A 344 -49.28 -18.00 43.54
N ILE A 345 -48.28 -18.68 44.13
CA ILE A 345 -47.41 -18.11 45.19
C ILE A 345 -46.22 -17.37 44.58
N LEU A 346 -45.54 -17.98 43.62
CA LEU A 346 -44.27 -17.47 43.08
C LEU A 346 -44.41 -16.84 41.69
N GLY A 347 -45.51 -17.12 40.99
CA GLY A 347 -45.74 -16.69 39.61
C GLY A 347 -44.97 -17.53 38.58
N PRO A 348 -45.56 -17.83 37.41
CA PRO A 348 -44.82 -18.41 36.31
C PRO A 348 -43.90 -17.36 35.69
N THR A 349 -42.62 -17.70 35.56
CA THR A 349 -41.68 -16.83 34.84
C THR A 349 -41.49 -17.22 33.39
N LEU A 350 -41.66 -18.50 33.07
CA LEU A 350 -41.92 -18.97 31.72
C LEU A 350 -43.43 -19.05 31.48
N THR A 351 -43.91 -18.35 30.45
CA THR A 351 -45.30 -18.41 30.00
C THR A 351 -45.52 -19.68 29.17
N PHE A 352 -46.24 -20.65 29.72
CA PHE A 352 -46.68 -21.85 29.02
C PHE A 352 -48.10 -21.65 28.47
N ASP A 353 -48.45 -22.38 27.42
CA ASP A 353 -49.84 -22.40 26.95
C ASP A 353 -50.73 -23.14 27.96
N HIS A 354 -51.42 -22.37 28.79
CA HIS A 354 -52.33 -22.86 29.84
C HIS A 354 -53.56 -23.60 29.29
N THR A 355 -53.81 -23.57 27.98
CA THR A 355 -54.93 -24.35 27.38
C THR A 355 -54.67 -25.87 27.39
N ASN A 356 -53.50 -26.31 27.85
CA ASN A 356 -53.07 -27.71 27.71
C ASN A 356 -52.24 -28.23 28.92
N THR A 357 -52.73 -27.98 30.13
CA THR A 357 -52.04 -28.21 31.42
C THR A 357 -51.46 -29.61 31.65
N ILE A 358 -51.90 -30.62 30.89
CA ILE A 358 -51.52 -32.03 31.11
C ILE A 358 -50.37 -32.49 30.17
N ASP A 359 -49.97 -31.73 29.15
CA ASP A 359 -48.92 -32.19 28.18
C ASP A 359 -47.51 -31.90 28.72
N ILE A 360 -46.70 -32.93 28.93
CA ILE A 360 -45.36 -32.76 29.52
C ILE A 360 -44.30 -32.23 28.54
N TYR A 361 -44.59 -32.34 27.23
CA TYR A 361 -43.71 -31.94 26.14
C TYR A 361 -44.52 -31.31 25.01
N ARG A 362 -44.03 -30.18 24.50
CA ARG A 362 -44.52 -29.55 23.28
C ARG A 362 -43.36 -28.94 22.52
N CYS A 363 -43.43 -28.98 21.20
CA CYS A 363 -42.49 -28.26 20.33
C CYS A 363 -43.26 -27.42 19.31
N SER A 364 -42.97 -26.12 19.26
CA SER A 364 -43.31 -25.28 18.11
C SER A 364 -42.09 -25.11 17.22
N PHE A 365 -42.24 -25.20 15.91
CA PHE A 365 -41.10 -25.17 15.00
C PHE A 365 -41.39 -24.37 13.73
N GLU A 366 -40.34 -23.85 13.11
CA GLU A 366 -40.36 -23.23 11.79
C GLU A 366 -39.58 -24.09 10.81
N VAL A 367 -40.10 -24.28 9.61
CA VAL A 367 -39.48 -25.09 8.57
C VAL A 367 -39.51 -24.41 7.20
N GLN A 368 -38.64 -24.88 6.32
CA GLN A 368 -38.72 -24.62 4.87
C GLN A 368 -38.65 -25.92 4.08
N PRO A 369 -39.18 -25.96 2.83
CA PRO A 369 -38.98 -27.11 1.96
C PRO A 369 -37.48 -27.38 1.73
N ILE A 370 -37.07 -28.65 1.76
CA ILE A 370 -35.66 -29.03 1.61
C ILE A 370 -35.07 -28.66 0.24
N SER A 371 -35.93 -28.49 -0.77
CA SER A 371 -35.56 -28.05 -2.12
C SER A 371 -35.14 -26.57 -2.20
N VAL A 372 -35.39 -25.79 -1.15
CA VAL A 372 -34.94 -24.41 -1.02
C VAL A 372 -33.61 -24.42 -0.27
N ALA A 373 -32.58 -23.84 -0.87
CA ALA A 373 -31.30 -23.67 -0.19
C ALA A 373 -31.46 -22.72 1.01
N PHE A 374 -30.98 -23.12 2.19
CA PHE A 374 -30.89 -22.23 3.34
C PHE A 374 -29.55 -21.50 3.35
N ARG A 375 -29.60 -20.19 3.61
CA ARG A 375 -28.46 -19.35 3.99
C ARG A 375 -28.88 -18.53 5.19
N ALA A 376 -27.98 -18.34 6.13
CA ALA A 376 -28.20 -17.41 7.24
C ALA A 376 -28.45 -15.99 6.67
N PRO A 377 -29.46 -15.26 7.17
CA PRO A 377 -29.58 -13.83 6.88
C PRO A 377 -28.32 -13.08 7.32
N GLN A 378 -27.86 -12.12 6.52
CA GLN A 378 -26.72 -11.26 6.85
C GLN A 378 -27.16 -10.16 7.81
N ILE A 379 -27.29 -10.49 9.10
CA ILE A 379 -27.82 -9.61 10.16
C ILE A 379 -26.76 -9.21 11.18
N THR A 380 -25.67 -9.97 11.29
CA THR A 380 -24.60 -9.63 12.23
C THR A 380 -23.95 -8.32 11.77
N PRO A 381 -23.95 -7.27 12.61
CA PRO A 381 -23.38 -5.98 12.22
C PRO A 381 -21.92 -6.13 11.83
N ARG A 382 -21.50 -5.38 10.81
CA ARG A 382 -20.08 -5.21 10.51
C ARG A 382 -19.40 -4.42 11.63
N PRO A 383 -18.09 -4.61 11.83
CA PRO A 383 -17.33 -3.82 12.79
C PRO A 383 -17.46 -2.32 12.49
N PRO A 384 -17.35 -1.46 13.53
CA PRO A 384 -17.47 -0.02 13.35
C PRO A 384 -16.38 0.51 12.42
N HIS A 385 -16.66 1.61 11.72
CA HIS A 385 -15.69 2.28 10.87
C HIS A 385 -14.46 2.70 11.70
N PRO A 386 -13.25 2.21 11.38
CA PRO A 386 -12.05 2.53 12.17
C PRO A 386 -11.65 4.00 12.13
N GLY A 387 -12.17 4.77 11.16
CA GLY A 387 -11.79 6.16 10.92
C GLY A 387 -10.39 6.28 10.29
N ILE A 388 -9.76 7.43 10.52
CA ILE A 388 -8.36 7.65 10.18
C ILE A 388 -7.50 7.15 11.34
N GLN A 389 -6.51 6.32 11.03
CA GLN A 389 -5.53 5.79 11.98
C GLN A 389 -4.11 6.10 11.55
N THR A 390 -3.16 5.86 12.45
CA THR A 390 -1.73 5.85 12.14
C THR A 390 -1.19 4.43 12.28
N ALA A 391 -0.22 4.07 11.46
CA ALA A 391 0.48 2.79 11.53
C ALA A 391 1.97 2.99 11.22
N VAL A 392 2.79 2.02 11.61
CA VAL A 392 4.24 2.05 11.34
C VAL A 392 4.55 1.20 10.13
N VAL A 393 5.30 1.72 9.17
CA VAL A 393 5.73 0.96 7.99
C VAL A 393 6.70 -0.15 8.41
N VAL A 394 6.45 -1.37 7.93
CA VAL A 394 7.26 -2.56 8.22
C VAL A 394 7.59 -3.30 6.93
N GLY A 395 8.47 -4.29 7.02
CA GLY A 395 8.96 -5.01 5.86
C GLY A 395 9.99 -6.06 6.23
N LYS A 396 10.61 -6.62 5.19
CA LYS A 396 11.54 -7.73 5.34
C LYS A 396 12.80 -7.30 6.10
N LYS A 397 13.27 -8.15 7.02
CA LYS A 397 14.50 -7.91 7.78
C LYS A 397 15.69 -7.64 6.85
N GLY A 398 16.45 -6.58 7.12
CA GLY A 398 17.62 -6.16 6.33
C GLY A 398 17.31 -5.17 5.19
N GLU A 399 16.03 -4.84 4.99
CA GLU A 399 15.59 -3.79 4.08
C GLU A 399 15.35 -2.47 4.81
N GLU A 400 15.51 -1.34 4.11
CA GLU A 400 15.04 -0.01 4.57
C GLU A 400 13.74 0.39 3.86
N ILE A 401 13.51 -0.15 2.67
CA ILE A 401 12.36 0.12 1.81
C ILE A 401 11.84 -1.23 1.34
N TRP A 402 10.57 -1.53 1.63
CA TRP A 402 9.93 -2.78 1.24
C TRP A 402 8.63 -2.45 0.50
N THR A 403 8.66 -2.61 -0.82
CA THR A 403 7.56 -2.23 -1.73
C THR A 403 7.43 -3.23 -2.88
N ASP A 404 6.28 -3.24 -3.52
CA ASP A 404 6.02 -4.02 -4.73
C ASP A 404 5.88 -3.15 -6.00
N GLU A 405 5.46 -3.77 -7.11
CA GLU A 405 5.32 -3.13 -8.43
C GLU A 405 4.32 -1.97 -8.47
N TYR A 406 3.42 -1.88 -7.48
CA TYR A 406 2.40 -0.83 -7.39
C TYR A 406 2.77 0.27 -6.39
N GLY A 407 3.98 0.22 -5.80
CA GLY A 407 4.39 1.16 -4.76
C GLY A 407 3.64 0.94 -3.43
N ARG A 408 3.10 -0.25 -3.20
CA ARG A 408 2.41 -0.59 -1.95
C ARG A 408 3.43 -0.86 -0.84
N ILE A 409 3.02 -0.66 0.40
CA ILE A 409 3.84 -0.95 1.59
C ILE A 409 3.11 -1.92 2.52
N LYS A 410 3.80 -2.43 3.52
CA LYS A 410 3.19 -3.14 4.65
C LYS A 410 3.33 -2.30 5.92
N VAL A 411 2.38 -2.46 6.84
CA VAL A 411 2.35 -1.70 8.10
C VAL A 411 2.06 -2.60 9.29
N GLN A 412 2.42 -2.14 10.47
CA GLN A 412 1.95 -2.65 11.75
C GLN A 412 0.97 -1.61 12.32
N PHE A 413 -0.28 -2.01 12.54
CA PHE A 413 -1.25 -1.18 13.26
C PHE A 413 -0.96 -1.18 14.76
N HIS A 414 -1.30 -0.08 15.45
CA HIS A 414 -1.04 0.07 16.88
C HIS A 414 -1.86 -0.88 17.76
N TRP A 415 -3.04 -1.28 17.29
CA TRP A 415 -3.93 -2.23 17.98
C TRP A 415 -3.57 -3.69 17.70
N ASP A 416 -2.75 -3.97 16.68
CA ASP A 416 -2.35 -5.34 16.36
C ASP A 416 -1.25 -5.77 17.34
N ARG A 417 -1.63 -6.65 18.27
CA ARG A 417 -0.78 -7.17 19.34
C ARG A 417 -0.08 -8.48 18.96
N GLU A 418 -0.54 -9.15 17.90
CA GLU A 418 -0.01 -10.45 17.44
C GLU A 418 1.06 -10.28 16.36
N GLY A 419 1.02 -9.17 15.63
CA GLY A 419 2.02 -8.81 14.64
C GLY A 419 3.43 -8.67 15.22
N LYS A 420 4.42 -9.07 14.43
CA LYS A 420 5.84 -9.12 14.83
C LYS A 420 6.66 -7.96 14.29
N ARG A 421 6.00 -6.94 13.72
CA ARG A 421 6.62 -5.79 13.05
C ARG A 421 7.54 -6.20 11.89
N ASP A 422 7.05 -7.12 11.06
CA ASP A 422 7.78 -7.73 9.93
C ASP A 422 6.95 -7.70 8.62
N ASP A 423 7.44 -8.35 7.56
CA ASP A 423 6.76 -8.44 6.27
C ASP A 423 5.47 -9.29 6.29
N LYS A 424 5.07 -9.82 7.44
CA LYS A 424 3.82 -10.58 7.63
C LYS A 424 2.81 -9.86 8.51
N SER A 425 3.07 -8.63 8.91
CA SER A 425 2.17 -7.90 9.83
C SER A 425 0.89 -7.40 9.15
N SER A 426 0.94 -7.11 7.85
CA SER A 426 -0.24 -6.74 7.07
C SER A 426 -0.17 -7.23 5.61
N CYS A 427 -1.30 -7.07 4.91
CA CYS A 427 -1.35 -7.13 3.46
C CYS A 427 -0.58 -5.95 2.83
N TRP A 428 -0.48 -5.98 1.50
CA TRP A 428 0.06 -4.84 0.73
C TRP A 428 -0.97 -3.71 0.64
N ILE A 429 -0.59 -2.53 1.11
CA ILE A 429 -1.45 -1.36 1.24
C ILE A 429 -1.01 -0.29 0.24
N ARG A 430 -1.95 0.20 -0.58
CA ARG A 430 -1.70 1.29 -1.53
C ARG A 430 -1.42 2.59 -0.79
N THR A 431 -0.48 3.35 -1.32
CA THR A 431 -0.11 4.67 -0.80
C THR A 431 -0.58 5.75 -1.77
N THR A 432 -1.36 6.70 -1.27
CA THR A 432 -1.71 7.89 -2.03
C THR A 432 -0.45 8.71 -2.33
N VAL A 433 -0.32 9.15 -3.57
CA VAL A 433 0.76 10.06 -3.99
C VAL A 433 0.18 11.43 -4.35
N PRO A 434 0.94 12.53 -4.22
CA PRO A 434 0.43 13.87 -4.52
C PRO A 434 -0.03 14.04 -5.97
N TRP A 435 0.59 13.32 -6.91
CA TRP A 435 0.24 13.39 -8.33
C TRP A 435 0.59 12.10 -9.06
N SER A 436 -0.31 11.57 -9.88
CA SER A 436 -0.11 10.32 -10.62
C SER A 436 -0.74 10.36 -12.02
N GLY A 437 -0.16 9.58 -12.93
CA GLY A 437 -0.65 9.37 -14.29
C GLY A 437 -0.02 8.15 -14.95
N LYS A 438 -0.36 7.92 -16.23
CA LYS A 438 0.11 6.74 -16.98
C LYS A 438 1.61 6.85 -17.32
N GLY A 439 2.47 6.39 -16.42
CA GLY A 439 3.93 6.41 -16.57
C GLY A 439 4.59 7.74 -16.19
N TRP A 440 3.91 8.59 -15.41
CA TRP A 440 4.42 9.88 -14.94
C TRP A 440 3.75 10.27 -13.61
N GLY A 441 4.37 11.15 -12.82
CA GLY A 441 3.84 11.60 -11.53
C GLY A 441 4.93 11.81 -10.47
N MET A 442 4.51 11.99 -9.22
CA MET A 442 5.38 12.05 -8.05
C MET A 442 5.41 10.68 -7.35
N VAL A 443 6.60 10.21 -7.00
CA VAL A 443 6.78 8.92 -6.31
C VAL A 443 7.68 9.11 -5.11
N GLY A 444 7.19 8.70 -3.94
CA GLY A 444 7.93 8.65 -2.70
C GLY A 444 7.39 7.52 -1.85
N VAL A 445 8.08 6.38 -1.87
CA VAL A 445 7.65 5.18 -1.13
C VAL A 445 7.94 5.38 0.36
N PRO A 446 6.94 5.25 1.25
CA PRO A 446 7.18 5.26 2.69
C PRO A 446 8.17 4.16 3.09
N ARG A 447 9.15 4.52 3.91
CA ARG A 447 10.24 3.64 4.35
C ARG A 447 9.89 2.98 5.67
N MET A 448 10.50 1.82 5.92
CA MET A 448 10.34 1.09 7.17
C MET A 448 10.67 1.98 8.38
N GLY A 449 9.83 1.91 9.41
CA GLY A 449 9.92 2.73 10.63
C GLY A 449 9.22 4.10 10.55
N GLN A 450 8.82 4.56 9.36
CA GLN A 450 8.04 5.80 9.23
C GLN A 450 6.59 5.59 9.68
N GLU A 451 5.97 6.67 10.15
CA GLU A 451 4.56 6.68 10.52
C GLU A 451 3.71 7.17 9.35
N VAL A 452 2.72 6.35 9.00
CA VAL A 452 1.78 6.61 7.90
C VAL A 452 0.38 6.77 8.44
N VAL A 453 -0.41 7.59 7.75
CA VAL A 453 -1.84 7.77 8.00
C VAL A 453 -2.61 6.78 7.13
N VAL A 454 -3.44 5.95 7.74
CA VAL A 454 -4.22 4.90 7.09
C VAL A 454 -5.71 5.23 7.21
N GLN A 455 -6.41 5.16 6.09
CA GLN A 455 -7.87 5.15 6.00
C GLN A 455 -8.34 3.79 5.48
N PHE A 456 -9.64 3.54 5.49
CA PHE A 456 -10.24 2.27 5.09
C PHE A 456 -11.32 2.52 4.02
N GLU A 457 -11.20 1.87 2.86
CA GLU A 457 -12.15 2.00 1.73
C GLU A 457 -13.56 1.59 2.18
N ASP A 458 -14.56 2.45 1.97
CA ASP A 458 -15.95 2.29 2.46
C ASP A 458 -16.06 1.99 3.97
N GLY A 459 -14.98 2.26 4.69
CA GLY A 459 -14.83 1.97 6.09
C GLY A 459 -14.57 0.53 6.48
N ASP A 460 -14.25 -0.33 5.52
CA ASP A 460 -13.96 -1.75 5.72
C ASP A 460 -12.54 -1.97 6.28
N PRO A 461 -12.39 -2.51 7.50
CA PRO A 461 -11.07 -2.80 8.09
C PRO A 461 -10.20 -3.72 7.21
N ASP A 462 -10.81 -4.51 6.32
CA ASP A 462 -10.12 -5.40 5.38
C ASP A 462 -9.50 -4.64 4.18
N ARG A 463 -9.80 -3.35 4.02
CA ARG A 463 -9.39 -2.52 2.87
C ARG A 463 -8.64 -1.24 3.29
N PRO A 464 -7.47 -1.37 3.91
CA PRO A 464 -6.67 -0.20 4.26
C PRO A 464 -6.10 0.49 3.02
N ILE A 465 -5.93 1.81 3.11
CA ILE A 465 -5.25 2.67 2.14
C ILE A 465 -4.46 3.74 2.91
N VAL A 466 -3.18 3.92 2.58
CA VAL A 466 -2.36 4.98 3.18
C VAL A 466 -2.67 6.29 2.48
N THR A 467 -3.10 7.31 3.24
CA THR A 467 -3.51 8.62 2.73
C THR A 467 -2.53 9.75 3.06
N GLY A 468 -1.49 9.47 3.84
CA GLY A 468 -0.49 10.46 4.22
C GLY A 468 0.63 9.92 5.10
N MET A 469 1.49 10.82 5.54
CA MET A 469 2.63 10.55 6.42
C MET A 469 2.74 11.65 7.46
N VAL A 470 3.22 11.30 8.65
CA VAL A 470 3.40 12.26 9.76
C VAL A 470 4.79 12.12 10.38
N TYR A 471 5.33 13.24 10.85
CA TYR A 471 6.52 13.26 11.70
C TYR A 471 6.13 13.00 13.16
N ASN A 472 7.05 12.44 13.95
CA ASN A 472 6.79 12.07 15.33
C ASN A 472 8.03 12.22 16.24
N GLY A 473 7.99 11.55 17.40
CA GLY A 473 9.08 11.52 18.39
C GLY A 473 10.42 11.04 17.83
N ASP A 474 10.40 10.11 16.89
CA ASP A 474 11.60 9.46 16.34
C ASP A 474 11.91 9.95 14.92
N THR A 475 10.89 10.03 14.07
CA THR A 475 10.96 10.59 12.72
C THR A 475 10.77 12.10 12.81
N LYS A 476 11.87 12.84 13.03
CA LYS A 476 11.87 14.31 13.16
C LYS A 476 11.74 15.03 11.81
N LEU A 477 11.26 16.27 11.88
CA LEU A 477 11.24 17.19 10.73
C LEU A 477 12.67 17.44 10.20
N PRO A 478 12.85 17.64 8.88
CA PRO A 478 14.15 17.90 8.26
C PRO A 478 14.82 19.20 8.74
N TYR A 479 14.00 20.18 9.12
CA TYR A 479 14.44 21.50 9.58
C TYR A 479 13.98 21.69 11.03
N LYS A 480 14.89 22.21 11.87
CA LYS A 480 14.59 22.46 13.28
C LYS A 480 13.48 23.51 13.42
N LEU A 481 12.33 23.10 13.95
CA LEU A 481 11.22 24.00 14.29
C LEU A 481 11.22 24.35 15.78
N PRO A 482 10.73 25.56 16.15
CA PRO A 482 10.17 26.60 15.29
C PRO A 482 11.20 27.52 14.63
N ALA A 483 12.51 27.31 14.87
CA ALA A 483 13.57 28.22 14.41
C ALA A 483 13.58 28.48 12.89
N ASN A 484 13.26 27.45 12.09
CA ASN A 484 13.24 27.51 10.63
C ASN A 484 11.82 27.41 10.05
N GLN A 485 10.84 28.04 10.71
CA GLN A 485 9.42 28.00 10.26
C GLN A 485 9.17 28.64 8.88
N THR A 486 10.12 29.41 8.35
CA THR A 486 10.09 30.02 7.02
C THR A 486 10.72 29.15 5.94
N GLN A 487 11.20 27.95 6.28
CA GLN A 487 11.77 27.01 5.30
C GLN A 487 10.72 26.03 4.80
N SER A 488 10.69 25.83 3.48
CA SER A 488 9.86 24.82 2.80
C SER A 488 10.71 24.02 1.81
N GLY A 489 10.41 22.73 1.59
CA GLY A 489 11.19 21.95 0.63
C GLY A 489 11.04 20.44 0.71
N LEU A 490 11.84 19.76 -0.10
CA LEU A 490 11.95 18.32 -0.20
C LEU A 490 13.38 17.90 0.16
N LYS A 491 13.52 17.01 1.14
CA LYS A 491 14.80 16.41 1.52
C LYS A 491 14.70 14.88 1.48
N THR A 492 15.62 14.25 0.76
CA THR A 492 15.68 12.78 0.65
C THR A 492 16.70 12.20 1.64
N ASN A 493 16.85 10.87 1.68
CA ASN A 493 17.95 10.22 2.38
C ASN A 493 18.50 9.08 1.52
N SER A 494 19.82 8.97 1.38
CA SER A 494 20.46 7.85 0.69
C SER A 494 20.07 6.52 1.35
N SER A 495 19.95 5.46 0.55
CA SER A 495 19.57 4.12 1.01
C SER A 495 20.41 3.07 0.26
N LYS A 496 20.91 2.00 0.90
CA LYS A 496 20.78 1.66 2.33
C LYS A 496 21.93 2.26 3.18
N GLY A 497 21.72 2.42 4.49
CA GLY A 497 22.72 2.86 5.47
C GLY A 497 22.93 4.37 5.54
N GLY A 498 21.86 5.15 5.32
CA GLY A 498 21.94 6.55 4.88
C GLY A 498 22.85 7.49 5.68
N GLY A 499 23.78 8.15 4.98
CA GLY A 499 24.70 9.19 5.47
C GLY A 499 24.86 10.39 4.51
N GLY A 500 23.90 10.59 3.60
CA GLY A 500 23.89 11.64 2.57
C GLY A 500 22.48 11.93 2.05
N PHE A 501 22.26 13.04 1.35
CA PHE A 501 20.91 13.47 0.92
C PHE A 501 20.89 14.39 -0.32
N ASN A 502 19.79 14.31 -1.08
CA ASN A 502 19.42 15.31 -2.08
C ASN A 502 18.38 16.25 -1.46
N GLU A 503 18.40 17.53 -1.86
CA GLU A 503 17.51 18.54 -1.27
C GLU A 503 17.16 19.64 -2.26
N LEU A 504 15.92 20.10 -2.21
CA LEU A 504 15.48 21.38 -2.74
C LEU A 504 14.77 22.12 -1.62
N VAL A 505 15.32 23.25 -1.20
CA VAL A 505 14.78 24.06 -0.11
C VAL A 505 14.64 25.52 -0.53
N PHE A 506 13.55 26.13 -0.09
CA PHE A 506 13.20 27.53 -0.24
C PHE A 506 13.17 28.15 1.17
N GLU A 507 13.90 29.25 1.35
CA GLU A 507 13.87 30.08 2.57
C GLU A 507 13.09 31.35 2.28
N ASP A 508 12.01 31.57 3.01
CA ASP A 508 11.11 32.72 2.87
C ASP A 508 11.32 33.76 3.97
N LYS A 509 12.40 33.65 4.76
CA LYS A 509 12.76 34.69 5.72
C LYS A 509 13.12 35.97 4.98
N LYS A 510 12.28 36.99 5.17
CA LYS A 510 12.42 38.31 4.53
C LYS A 510 13.84 38.88 4.64
N ASN A 511 14.39 39.30 3.50
CA ASN A 511 15.76 39.82 3.31
C ASN A 511 16.88 38.80 3.58
N ALA A 512 16.56 37.52 3.70
CA ALA A 512 17.49 36.41 3.86
C ALA A 512 17.05 35.20 3.02
N GLU A 513 16.26 35.45 1.97
CA GLU A 513 15.70 34.44 1.09
C GLU A 513 16.80 33.72 0.32
N PHE A 514 16.66 32.41 0.18
CA PHE A 514 17.52 31.62 -0.69
C PHE A 514 16.77 30.42 -1.25
N VAL A 515 17.26 29.92 -2.38
CA VAL A 515 16.92 28.60 -2.90
C VAL A 515 18.20 27.79 -2.95
N ARG A 516 18.19 26.60 -2.35
CA ARG A 516 19.34 25.68 -2.41
C ARG A 516 18.90 24.36 -3.03
N PHE A 517 19.63 23.97 -4.07
CA PHE A 517 19.54 22.65 -4.67
C PHE A 517 20.83 21.88 -4.37
N GLN A 518 20.70 20.73 -3.72
CA GLN A 518 21.81 19.84 -3.41
C GLN A 518 21.62 18.49 -4.11
N SER A 519 22.66 18.05 -4.82
CA SER A 519 22.82 16.66 -5.27
C SER A 519 23.90 16.01 -4.43
N GLU A 520 23.61 14.85 -3.85
CA GLU A 520 24.58 14.07 -3.06
C GLU A 520 25.71 13.52 -3.94
N ARG A 521 25.42 13.24 -5.22
CA ARG A 521 26.37 12.59 -6.13
C ARG A 521 26.43 13.30 -7.48
N ASP A 522 25.72 12.76 -8.48
CA ASP A 522 25.76 13.29 -9.84
C ASP A 522 24.63 14.32 -10.03
N TYR A 523 24.92 15.46 -10.66
CA TYR A 523 23.90 16.37 -11.16
C TYR A 523 23.88 16.34 -12.69
N LYS A 524 22.70 16.11 -13.28
CA LYS A 524 22.50 16.11 -14.72
C LYS A 524 21.35 17.06 -15.07
N GLN A 525 21.63 18.09 -15.85
CA GLN A 525 20.65 19.05 -16.34
C GLN A 525 20.44 18.86 -17.84
N ILE A 526 19.20 18.69 -18.28
CA ILE A 526 18.84 18.55 -19.70
C ILE A 526 17.74 19.58 -19.99
N ILE A 527 18.04 20.54 -20.87
CA ILE A 527 17.09 21.54 -21.35
C ILE A 527 16.86 21.29 -22.84
N LYS A 528 15.59 21.06 -23.23
CA LYS A 528 15.24 20.67 -24.60
C LYS A 528 15.01 21.86 -25.55
N ASN A 529 14.99 23.08 -25.04
CA ASN A 529 14.81 24.28 -25.83
C ASN A 529 15.74 25.39 -25.30
N ASN A 530 15.18 26.43 -24.68
CA ASN A 530 15.96 27.58 -24.21
C ASN A 530 16.20 27.52 -22.71
N ALA A 531 17.37 28.01 -22.28
CA ALA A 531 17.70 28.28 -20.89
C ALA A 531 18.21 29.71 -20.76
N GLU A 532 17.72 30.46 -19.79
CA GLU A 532 18.15 31.82 -19.48
C GLU A 532 18.47 31.92 -17.99
N VAL A 533 19.60 32.55 -17.66
CA VAL A 533 20.02 32.79 -16.27
C VAL A 533 20.36 34.26 -16.12
N THR A 534 19.59 34.95 -15.28
CA THR A 534 19.73 36.39 -15.03
C THR A 534 19.94 36.62 -13.53
N ILE A 535 21.01 37.33 -13.16
CA ILE A 535 21.43 37.53 -11.77
C ILE A 535 21.44 39.02 -11.42
N GLY A 536 20.83 39.38 -10.28
CA GLY A 536 20.93 40.73 -9.71
C GLY A 536 19.93 41.78 -10.23
N LEU A 537 18.72 41.40 -10.67
CA LEU A 537 17.73 42.34 -11.22
C LEU A 537 17.39 43.54 -10.32
N GLU A 538 16.92 43.27 -9.10
CA GLU A 538 16.48 44.32 -8.16
C GLU A 538 17.67 44.91 -7.36
N HIS A 539 18.72 44.11 -7.15
CA HIS A 539 19.92 44.50 -6.41
C HIS A 539 21.15 44.56 -7.33
N LYS A 540 21.07 45.38 -8.39
CA LYS A 540 22.04 45.49 -9.51
C LYS A 540 23.51 45.64 -9.14
N LYS A 541 23.83 46.03 -7.90
CA LYS A 541 25.21 46.19 -7.40
C LYS A 541 25.77 44.96 -6.67
N GLY A 542 24.96 43.93 -6.39
CA GLY A 542 25.35 42.75 -5.61
C GLY A 542 25.17 41.39 -6.30
N GLY A 543 24.60 41.36 -7.51
CA GLY A 543 24.44 40.11 -8.27
C GLY A 543 25.79 39.50 -8.62
N THR A 544 26.08 38.30 -8.10
CA THR A 544 27.34 37.58 -8.34
C THR A 544 27.03 36.16 -8.82
N PHE A 545 27.77 35.69 -9.83
CA PHE A 545 27.76 34.30 -10.27
C PHE A 545 29.15 33.70 -10.07
N THR A 546 29.26 32.72 -9.18
CA THR A 546 30.53 32.04 -8.86
C THR A 546 30.45 30.57 -9.24
N GLN A 547 31.44 30.07 -9.97
CA GLN A 547 31.60 28.66 -10.28
C GLN A 547 32.97 28.19 -9.79
N THR A 548 32.99 27.12 -9.02
CA THR A 548 34.21 26.47 -8.55
C THR A 548 34.19 25.02 -8.97
N ILE A 549 35.20 24.59 -9.73
CA ILE A 549 35.34 23.23 -10.24
C ILE A 549 36.72 22.72 -9.81
N HIS A 550 36.75 21.65 -9.01
CA HIS A 550 37.99 21.01 -8.60
C HIS A 550 38.57 20.09 -9.69
N GLY A 551 37.70 19.54 -10.54
CA GLY A 551 38.08 18.71 -11.69
C GLY A 551 38.12 19.51 -12.99
N THR A 552 37.59 18.91 -14.05
CA THR A 552 37.60 19.49 -15.40
C THR A 552 36.29 20.22 -15.70
N LYS A 553 36.39 21.40 -16.32
CA LYS A 553 35.27 22.09 -16.97
C LYS A 553 35.43 21.94 -18.49
N THR A 554 34.39 21.44 -19.15
CA THR A 554 34.30 21.34 -20.61
C THR A 554 33.09 22.11 -21.10
N GLU A 555 33.30 23.04 -22.03
CA GLU A 555 32.23 23.77 -22.72
C GLU A 555 32.34 23.46 -24.22
N THR A 556 31.21 23.16 -24.87
CA THR A 556 31.18 22.79 -26.28
C THR A 556 29.93 23.37 -26.93
N ILE A 557 30.15 24.19 -27.96
CA ILE A 557 29.11 24.72 -28.82
C ILE A 557 29.26 24.00 -30.15
N ARG A 558 28.26 23.21 -30.52
CA ARG A 558 28.31 22.42 -31.76
C ARG A 558 27.94 23.24 -32.98
N GLU A 559 26.93 24.11 -32.82
CA GLU A 559 26.38 24.95 -33.87
C GLU A 559 25.98 26.29 -33.24
N GLY A 560 26.13 27.37 -34.02
CA GLY A 560 25.84 28.74 -33.60
C GLY A 560 27.05 29.50 -33.04
N ASP A 561 26.76 30.67 -32.46
CA ASP A 561 27.76 31.64 -32.06
C ASP A 561 28.02 31.64 -30.55
N HIS A 562 29.25 31.96 -30.14
CA HIS A 562 29.60 32.27 -28.76
C HIS A 562 29.89 33.76 -28.63
N SER A 563 29.12 34.48 -27.82
CA SER A 563 29.41 35.88 -27.48
C SER A 563 29.68 36.02 -25.98
N PHE A 564 30.75 36.75 -25.67
CA PHE A 564 31.08 37.17 -24.31
C PHE A 564 31.30 38.68 -24.33
N THR A 565 30.70 39.41 -23.38
CA THR A 565 30.77 40.87 -23.36
C THR A 565 30.82 41.39 -21.93
N VAL A 566 31.83 42.21 -21.63
CA VAL A 566 31.95 42.96 -20.38
C VAL A 566 31.76 44.44 -20.70
N THR A 567 30.54 44.97 -20.54
CA THR A 567 30.24 46.37 -20.88
C THR A 567 30.91 47.37 -19.94
N LYS A 568 31.10 46.99 -18.67
CA LYS A 568 31.78 47.79 -17.65
C LYS A 568 32.56 46.86 -16.72
N GLY A 569 33.80 47.25 -16.39
CA GLY A 569 34.66 46.49 -15.50
C GLY A 569 35.91 45.96 -16.21
N LYS A 570 36.42 44.84 -15.72
CA LYS A 570 37.62 44.17 -16.24
C LYS A 570 37.37 42.69 -16.46
N GLU A 571 38.12 42.10 -17.37
CA GLU A 571 38.27 40.66 -17.53
C GLU A 571 39.70 40.28 -17.11
N ASP A 572 39.83 39.31 -16.21
CA ASP A 572 41.12 38.76 -15.79
C ASP A 572 41.15 37.26 -16.14
N ILE A 573 42.12 36.85 -16.97
CA ILE A 573 42.34 35.44 -17.33
C ILE A 573 43.73 35.02 -16.84
N SER A 574 43.80 34.00 -15.99
CA SER A 574 45.06 33.41 -15.52
C SER A 574 45.10 31.92 -15.81
N VAL A 575 46.15 31.46 -16.48
CA VAL A 575 46.39 30.04 -16.79
C VAL A 575 47.79 29.70 -16.30
N ALA A 576 47.87 28.82 -15.30
CA ALA A 576 49.13 28.50 -14.63
C ALA A 576 50.11 27.70 -15.51
N GLN A 577 49.58 26.97 -16.49
CA GLN A 577 50.36 26.15 -17.42
C GLN A 577 50.07 26.57 -18.87
N THR A 578 49.47 25.67 -19.65
CA THR A 578 49.30 25.86 -21.09
C THR A 578 47.95 26.49 -21.42
N ARG A 579 47.96 27.60 -22.15
CA ARG A 579 46.81 28.07 -22.93
C ARG A 579 47.03 27.69 -24.40
N LYS A 580 46.09 26.94 -24.99
CA LYS A 580 46.08 26.61 -26.42
C LYS A 580 44.80 27.17 -27.04
N THR A 581 44.95 27.93 -28.12
CA THR A 581 43.84 28.48 -28.91
C THR A 581 44.00 28.01 -30.35
N GLY A 582 42.91 27.56 -30.96
CA GLY A 582 42.87 27.14 -32.36
C GLY A 582 41.69 27.81 -33.04
N ILE A 583 41.94 28.47 -34.17
CA ILE A 583 40.98 29.30 -34.89
C ILE A 583 40.99 28.81 -36.34
N GLY A 584 39.85 28.29 -36.80
CA GLY A 584 39.72 27.74 -38.15
C GLY A 584 39.45 28.80 -39.23
N GLY A 585 39.01 29.99 -38.82
CA GLY A 585 38.78 31.15 -39.68
C GLY A 585 39.69 32.31 -39.30
N GLU A 586 39.10 33.49 -39.10
CA GLU A 586 39.83 34.72 -38.78
C GLU A 586 39.88 34.98 -37.27
N ASP A 587 40.98 35.59 -36.80
CA ASP A 587 41.13 36.15 -35.46
C ASP A 587 41.32 37.67 -35.57
N HIS A 588 40.44 38.45 -34.94
CA HIS A 588 40.48 39.91 -34.96
C HIS A 588 40.67 40.45 -33.55
N LEU A 589 41.82 41.07 -33.30
CA LEU A 589 42.10 41.77 -32.05
C LEU A 589 42.12 43.28 -32.27
N ARG A 590 41.24 44.00 -31.58
CA ARG A 590 41.26 45.47 -31.50
C ARG A 590 41.57 45.91 -30.08
N VAL A 591 42.59 46.74 -29.93
CA VAL A 591 42.96 47.38 -28.66
C VAL A 591 42.95 48.89 -28.86
N ASP A 592 42.03 49.60 -28.20
CA ASP A 592 41.89 51.07 -28.36
C ASP A 592 42.95 51.87 -27.59
N LYS A 593 43.66 51.23 -26.67
CA LYS A 593 44.76 51.81 -25.87
C LYS A 593 46.01 50.91 -26.00
N ASP A 594 46.57 50.49 -24.88
CA ASP A 594 47.85 49.78 -24.86
C ASP A 594 47.66 48.26 -24.85
N GLN A 595 48.48 47.57 -25.65
CA GLN A 595 48.70 46.13 -25.54
C GLN A 595 50.12 45.89 -25.03
N SER A 596 50.25 45.31 -23.83
CA SER A 596 51.55 44.93 -23.26
C SER A 596 51.70 43.41 -23.25
N VAL A 597 52.76 42.89 -23.86
CA VAL A 597 53.06 41.45 -23.94
C VAL A 597 54.44 41.18 -23.35
N HIS A 598 54.50 40.41 -22.26
CA HIS A 598 55.75 40.00 -21.61
C HIS A 598 55.97 38.49 -21.78
N ILE A 599 57.01 38.11 -22.53
CA ILE A 599 57.39 36.71 -22.77
C ILE A 599 58.78 36.50 -22.19
N LEU A 600 58.87 35.70 -21.11
CA LEU A 600 60.15 35.37 -20.47
C LEU A 600 60.93 34.30 -21.24
N GLY A 601 60.22 33.43 -21.96
CA GLY A 601 60.79 32.41 -22.82
C GLY A 601 60.95 32.88 -24.27
N ALA A 602 60.79 31.94 -25.21
CA ALA A 602 60.83 32.24 -26.64
C ALA A 602 59.43 32.59 -27.18
N LYS A 603 59.39 33.51 -28.15
CA LYS A 603 58.27 33.71 -29.07
C LYS A 603 58.68 33.17 -30.44
N SER A 604 57.82 32.41 -31.09
CA SER A 604 58.01 31.92 -32.47
C SER A 604 56.72 32.15 -33.23
N ASP A 605 56.81 32.82 -34.36
CA ASP A 605 55.70 33.00 -35.30
C ASP A 605 56.06 32.23 -36.58
N ASP A 606 55.19 31.29 -36.99
CA ASP A 606 55.32 30.55 -38.24
C ASP A 606 54.15 30.97 -39.15
N ILE A 607 54.47 31.73 -40.21
CA ILE A 607 53.50 32.46 -41.03
C ILE A 607 53.69 32.02 -42.48
N ALA A 608 52.68 31.37 -43.06
CA ALA A 608 52.79 30.73 -44.36
C ALA A 608 52.69 31.68 -45.56
N ASP A 609 52.01 32.82 -45.39
CA ASP A 609 51.85 33.84 -46.42
C ASP A 609 52.56 35.13 -46.00
N ASN A 610 51.83 36.22 -45.76
CA ASN A 610 52.44 37.52 -45.47
C ASN A 610 52.50 37.83 -43.97
N TYR A 611 53.64 38.40 -43.56
CA TYR A 611 53.80 39.03 -42.25
C TYR A 611 54.14 40.51 -42.43
N ASP A 612 53.11 41.34 -42.47
CA ASP A 612 53.25 42.79 -42.63
C ASP A 612 53.36 43.49 -41.28
N ILE A 613 54.41 44.27 -41.11
CA ILE A 613 54.62 45.15 -39.96
C ILE A 613 54.64 46.59 -40.46
N ASP A 614 53.53 47.30 -40.25
CA ASP A 614 53.44 48.76 -40.49
C ASP A 614 53.45 49.49 -39.15
N VAL A 615 54.38 50.43 -38.97
CA VAL A 615 54.57 51.18 -37.73
C VAL A 615 54.60 52.66 -38.05
N GLY A 616 53.63 53.42 -37.53
CA GLY A 616 53.44 54.83 -37.88
C GLY A 616 54.50 55.81 -37.37
N ASP A 617 55.30 55.43 -36.37
CA ASP A 617 56.38 56.27 -35.82
C ASP A 617 57.74 55.55 -35.90
N ALA A 618 58.05 54.68 -34.94
CA ALA A 618 59.34 54.00 -34.88
C ALA A 618 59.23 52.49 -34.61
N LEU A 619 59.81 51.69 -35.50
CA LEU A 619 60.08 50.26 -35.27
C LEU A 619 61.51 50.08 -34.74
N THR A 620 61.66 49.64 -33.50
CA THR A 620 62.96 49.32 -32.90
C THR A 620 63.09 47.82 -32.68
N ILE A 621 64.03 47.17 -33.40
CA ILE A 621 64.40 45.77 -33.18
C ILE A 621 65.76 45.74 -32.49
N THR A 622 65.79 45.27 -31.24
CA THR A 622 67.03 45.16 -30.45
C THR A 622 67.29 43.72 -30.05
N ALA A 623 68.51 43.24 -30.29
CA ALA A 623 68.99 41.97 -29.78
C ALA A 623 70.39 42.14 -29.18
N LYS A 624 70.67 41.46 -28.06
CA LYS A 624 71.98 41.55 -27.39
C LYS A 624 73.10 40.87 -28.19
N SER A 625 72.79 39.78 -28.90
CA SER A 625 73.79 38.91 -29.54
C SER A 625 73.81 39.04 -31.06
N ARG A 626 72.64 39.02 -31.70
CA ARG A 626 72.53 38.97 -33.16
C ARG A 626 71.13 39.37 -33.63
N ILE A 627 71.07 40.07 -34.77
CA ILE A 627 69.87 40.20 -35.59
C ILE A 627 70.17 39.56 -36.95
N THR A 628 69.31 38.66 -37.42
CA THR A 628 69.45 38.00 -38.73
C THR A 628 68.18 38.15 -39.54
N LEU A 629 68.30 38.69 -40.75
CA LEU A 629 67.25 38.72 -41.77
C LEU A 629 67.67 37.75 -42.86
N LYS A 630 66.86 36.72 -43.13
CA LYS A 630 67.17 35.68 -44.12
C LYS A 630 66.02 35.51 -45.09
N CYS A 631 66.32 35.48 -46.39
CA CYS A 631 65.38 35.22 -47.47
C CYS A 631 66.02 34.21 -48.44
N GLY A 632 65.64 32.94 -48.35
CA GLY A 632 66.26 31.85 -49.11
C GLY A 632 67.78 31.78 -48.87
N GLY A 633 68.57 31.90 -49.94
CA GLY A 633 70.04 31.95 -49.89
C GLY A 633 70.63 33.32 -49.50
N SER A 634 69.80 34.36 -49.36
CA SER A 634 70.25 35.71 -49.00
C SER A 634 70.16 35.94 -47.49
N THR A 635 71.17 36.57 -46.91
CA THR A 635 71.22 36.83 -45.46
C THR A 635 71.82 38.20 -45.17
N ILE A 636 71.19 38.96 -44.26
CA ILE A 636 71.77 40.12 -43.59
C ILE A 636 71.90 39.74 -42.12
N GLU A 637 73.13 39.71 -41.62
CA GLU A 637 73.42 39.42 -40.22
C GLU A 637 74.10 40.62 -39.57
N MET A 638 73.55 41.09 -38.46
CA MET A 638 74.14 42.10 -37.60
C MET A 638 74.50 41.49 -36.25
N THR A 639 75.77 41.58 -35.89
CA THR A 639 76.28 41.34 -34.53
C THR A 639 76.69 42.68 -33.91
N PRO A 640 77.01 42.73 -32.61
CA PRO A 640 77.49 43.97 -31.97
C PRO A 640 78.72 44.60 -32.64
N THR A 641 79.47 43.85 -33.46
CA THR A 641 80.73 44.31 -34.06
C THR A 641 80.78 44.25 -35.59
N LYS A 642 79.81 43.61 -36.26
CA LYS A 642 79.85 43.37 -37.71
C LYS A 642 78.45 43.31 -38.33
N VAL A 643 78.31 43.92 -39.50
CA VAL A 643 77.19 43.66 -40.43
C VAL A 643 77.73 42.86 -41.61
N THR A 644 77.14 41.70 -41.90
CA THR A 644 77.48 40.86 -43.05
C THR A 644 76.27 40.73 -43.95
N ILE A 645 76.45 40.98 -45.25
CA ILE A 645 75.44 40.72 -46.28
C ILE A 645 75.99 39.61 -47.17
N SER A 646 75.25 38.51 -47.32
CA SER A 646 75.63 37.36 -48.14
C SER A 646 74.49 36.98 -49.05
N THR A 647 74.71 37.07 -50.37
CA THR A 647 73.72 36.81 -51.42
C THR A 647 74.43 36.61 -52.76
N THR A 648 73.70 36.23 -53.81
CA THR A 648 74.21 36.06 -55.18
C THR A 648 74.52 37.39 -55.86
N GLN A 649 73.69 38.41 -55.62
CA GLN A 649 73.84 39.74 -56.20
C GLN A 649 73.42 40.80 -55.17
N ILE A 650 74.23 41.83 -55.03
CA ILE A 650 73.87 43.04 -54.29
C ILE A 650 73.88 44.19 -55.29
N GLU A 651 72.78 44.93 -55.35
CA GLU A 651 72.66 46.14 -56.17
C GLU A 651 72.41 47.34 -55.27
N PHE A 652 73.25 48.38 -55.38
CA PHE A 652 73.05 49.65 -54.69
C PHE A 652 72.64 50.73 -55.70
N LYS A 653 71.38 51.18 -55.62
CA LYS A 653 70.82 52.27 -56.45
C LYS A 653 70.45 53.45 -55.56
N ALA A 654 71.22 54.53 -55.60
CA ALA A 654 70.90 55.78 -54.89
C ALA A 654 70.44 56.86 -55.88
N LYS A 655 69.33 57.55 -55.58
CA LYS A 655 68.79 58.63 -56.44
C LYS A 655 69.60 59.94 -56.38
N ALA A 656 70.37 60.17 -55.30
CA ALA A 656 71.18 61.37 -55.14
C ALA A 656 72.66 61.02 -54.87
N THR A 657 72.97 60.41 -53.74
CA THR A 657 74.35 60.08 -53.36
C THR A 657 74.39 58.78 -52.58
N ALA A 658 75.31 57.89 -52.95
CA ALA A 658 75.73 56.77 -52.11
C ALA A 658 77.13 57.08 -51.58
N LYS A 659 77.29 57.14 -50.25
CA LYS A 659 78.58 57.38 -49.59
C LYS A 659 79.00 56.13 -48.83
N PHE A 660 80.17 55.60 -49.16
CA PHE A 660 80.83 54.52 -48.43
C PHE A 660 82.08 55.08 -47.75
N THR A 661 82.21 54.90 -46.44
CA THR A 661 83.35 55.39 -45.66
C THR A 661 83.72 54.34 -44.63
N ALA A 662 85.01 54.02 -44.53
CA ALA A 662 85.55 53.12 -43.53
C ALA A 662 86.65 53.85 -42.76
N GLY A 663 86.66 53.75 -41.43
CA GLY A 663 87.64 54.46 -40.60
C GLY A 663 89.08 53.97 -40.75
N ALA A 664 89.26 52.69 -41.14
CA ALA A 664 90.58 52.11 -41.37
C ALA A 664 90.82 51.84 -42.87
N GLN A 665 90.01 50.98 -43.49
CA GLN A 665 90.22 50.58 -44.88
C GLN A 665 88.88 50.21 -45.55
N LEU A 666 88.70 50.67 -46.79
CA LEU A 666 87.64 50.19 -47.69
C LEU A 666 88.27 49.25 -48.71
N LYS A 667 87.79 48.00 -48.78
CA LYS A 667 88.30 46.97 -49.71
C LYS A 667 87.18 46.53 -50.65
N MET A 668 87.43 46.59 -51.96
CA MET A 668 86.52 46.11 -53.00
C MET A 668 87.26 45.10 -53.88
N GLU A 669 86.82 43.84 -53.89
CA GLU A 669 87.49 42.75 -54.59
C GLU A 669 86.50 41.99 -55.48
N GLY A 670 86.81 41.84 -56.76
CA GLY A 670 86.06 41.01 -57.70
C GLY A 670 86.96 39.92 -58.27
N LYS A 671 86.57 38.65 -58.14
CA LYS A 671 87.36 37.52 -58.66
C LYS A 671 87.30 37.39 -60.19
N GLY A 672 86.22 37.86 -60.81
CA GLY A 672 86.04 37.87 -62.27
C GLY A 672 86.38 39.22 -62.88
N GLN A 673 85.56 40.23 -62.59
CA GLN A 673 85.76 41.61 -63.04
C GLN A 673 85.23 42.57 -61.98
N ALA A 674 85.99 43.64 -61.71
CA ALA A 674 85.50 44.81 -60.99
C ALA A 674 85.52 45.99 -61.96
N SER A 675 84.38 46.69 -62.10
CA SER A 675 84.25 47.85 -62.98
C SER A 675 83.65 49.03 -62.22
N LEU A 676 84.21 50.21 -62.45
CA LEU A 676 83.73 51.49 -61.94
C LEU A 676 83.50 52.38 -63.16
N LYS A 677 82.30 52.95 -63.28
CA LYS A 677 81.93 53.80 -64.41
C LYS A 677 81.15 55.01 -63.91
N GLY A 678 81.61 56.20 -64.22
CA GLY A 678 80.88 57.46 -64.00
C GLY A 678 80.37 58.01 -65.33
N GLY A 679 79.11 58.45 -65.38
CA GLY A 679 78.51 59.02 -66.60
C GLY A 679 78.96 60.46 -66.88
N GLY A 680 79.24 61.25 -65.83
CA GLY A 680 79.79 62.60 -65.94
C GLY A 680 81.28 62.63 -65.65
N MET A 681 81.67 62.30 -64.40
CA MET A 681 83.05 62.26 -63.96
C MET A 681 83.25 61.08 -63.01
N LEU A 682 84.31 60.29 -63.22
CA LEU A 682 84.81 59.35 -62.24
C LEU A 682 86.10 59.93 -61.67
N LYS A 683 86.10 60.23 -60.37
CA LYS A 683 87.26 60.81 -59.67
C LYS A 683 87.82 59.80 -58.68
N LEU A 684 89.10 59.46 -58.81
CA LEU A 684 89.83 58.58 -57.90
C LEU A 684 90.98 59.38 -57.30
N GLU A 685 90.82 59.81 -56.04
CA GLU A 685 91.80 60.64 -55.34
C GLU A 685 92.28 59.94 -54.06
N GLY A 686 93.58 59.75 -53.94
CA GLY A 686 94.25 59.29 -52.74
C GLY A 686 95.03 60.46 -52.14
N GLY A 687 94.85 60.73 -50.84
CA GLY A 687 95.54 61.85 -50.17
C GLY A 687 97.05 61.68 -50.02
N GLY A 688 97.57 60.46 -50.18
CA GLY A 688 99.01 60.17 -50.19
C GLY A 688 99.48 59.58 -51.53
N MET A 689 98.87 58.48 -51.96
CA MET A 689 99.20 57.80 -53.23
C MET A 689 97.96 57.11 -53.79
N THR A 690 97.68 57.32 -55.06
CA THR A 690 96.73 56.50 -55.83
C THR A 690 97.53 55.52 -56.67
N GLN A 691 97.52 54.24 -56.32
CA GLN A 691 98.23 53.20 -57.07
C GLN A 691 97.23 52.35 -57.85
N VAL A 692 97.42 52.29 -59.18
CA VAL A 692 96.68 51.39 -60.07
C VAL A 692 97.68 50.38 -60.63
N LYS A 693 97.47 49.10 -60.34
CA LYS A 693 98.39 48.01 -60.72
C LYS A 693 97.62 46.92 -61.45
N SER A 694 98.09 46.51 -62.63
CA SER A 694 97.59 45.35 -63.39
C SER A 694 98.72 44.35 -63.55
N SER A 695 98.44 43.06 -63.40
CA SER A 695 99.39 41.97 -63.69
C SER A 695 99.45 41.63 -65.19
N GLY A 696 98.45 42.06 -65.96
CA GLY A 696 98.39 41.93 -67.41
C GLY A 696 98.48 43.30 -68.08
N MET A 697 97.53 43.59 -68.96
CA MET A 697 97.45 44.87 -69.65
C MET A 697 96.69 45.91 -68.82
N LEU A 698 97.27 47.10 -68.66
CA LEU A 698 96.56 48.29 -68.19
C LEU A 698 96.25 49.15 -69.41
N LEU A 699 94.97 49.41 -69.67
CA LEU A 699 94.53 50.21 -70.80
C LEU A 699 93.81 51.47 -70.29
N VAL A 700 94.46 52.61 -70.42
CA VAL A 700 93.87 53.93 -70.15
C VAL A 700 93.56 54.58 -71.49
N LYS A 701 92.29 54.87 -71.73
CA LYS A 701 91.81 55.50 -72.98
C LYS A 701 90.96 56.72 -72.64
N GLY A 702 91.28 57.85 -73.26
CA GLY A 702 90.52 59.09 -73.17
C GLY A 702 90.89 60.04 -74.30
N ALA A 703 89.99 60.96 -74.65
CA ALA A 703 90.25 62.01 -75.64
C ALA A 703 91.41 62.95 -75.21
N LEU A 704 91.63 63.05 -73.90
CA LEU A 704 92.78 63.70 -73.29
C LEU A 704 93.23 62.87 -72.08
N THR A 705 94.47 62.40 -72.09
CA THR A 705 95.08 61.70 -70.95
C THR A 705 96.30 62.49 -70.53
N MET A 706 96.22 63.18 -69.38
CA MET A 706 97.37 63.86 -68.77
C MET A 706 97.95 62.96 -67.69
N ILE A 707 99.17 62.51 -67.93
CA ILE A 707 99.99 61.78 -66.95
C ILE A 707 101.12 62.73 -66.60
N ASN A 708 101.18 63.16 -65.34
CA ASN A 708 102.30 63.92 -64.78
C ASN A 708 103.18 62.99 -63.95
#